data_AF-A0A101CJ80-F1
#
_entry.id   AF-A0A101CJ80-F1
#
_cell.length_a   1.000
_cell.length_b   1.000
_cell.length_c   1.000
_cell.angle_alpha   90.00
_cell.angle_beta   90.00
_cell.angle_gamma   90.00
#
_symmetry.space_group_name_H-M   'P 1'
#
loop_
_entity.id
_entity.type
_entity.pdbx_description
1 polymer ?
#
loop_
_entity_poly.entity_id
_entity_poly.type
_entity_poly.pdbx_seq_one_letter_code
_entity_poly.pdbx_strand_id
1 'polypeptide(L)'
;MKKLTPLLFLLFINLFNCQYAEGQYSESEIYKLKLKIEKGYYKAFYELIPYFDSKKILSENLGYHYLETEESYLAKRAVEENFIFPEAAINFTEIKSAENYSDFLKKNDDKIKYYPELQTFYITPLKDRKDFVEFRELPVAKLQKLIKRRSEILTKDWVKGKRIEILINQNNPEALIKICEEFYRLRDKFNFFNRDQEDFLDLLKLLIHKDIGSVGKDDYRVWDTEDSNFNNNAILNLIIYFSKHYKNFAWDSSSNCFINKSLKSQKIDGLANLFENLYNENDSIALNSFIKLSQSDVKKVNELSAEKERNFLSRANYSLPTFPFRFLSQLSQLTSYYKQNNIDFQGTKDLHIHIEKLSSELSFRERRDYENYLIDYLALQDLTPLEYWSLIYEKRPVLSESVSRILDIYYTKNWNKILNDENQLTLYLKKSLLYSRVGINGNLNYYLFKFTENGNKVIELLDKIKSNDPDIILQIEKAKKICLEHFDYPIETKKTFDGNFNSQQVDLKTESERLRLTAKDNDDFEREILKLFSKIGYSQIPEALQVLENLNFNEKNYRNKYSLFERDFGFFMIKNWKNKTVRDEFLSVYKSHTEKELYKYYLDLAGIDYKNQNGNIDYDKVYEILKFNIVTPFTGSSELENEVGAVIKLLELDQKIALGYPDKLCNSAGMYVCPPSDRAWEWRKYLKEKKLLKEEHSKTVSFNYGYYVDKVLMYRRINEGQNQ
;
A
#
# COMPACT_ATOMS: atom_id res chain seq x y z
N MET A 1 -23.14 -19.24 34.40
CA MET A 1 -24.01 -18.06 34.62
C MET A 1 -23.31 -16.93 35.38
N LYS A 2 -22.73 -17.12 36.58
CA LYS A 2 -22.09 -16.02 37.36
C LYS A 2 -20.92 -15.28 36.67
N LYS A 3 -20.25 -15.89 35.68
CA LYS A 3 -19.19 -15.24 34.87
C LYS A 3 -19.70 -14.55 33.58
N LEU A 4 -20.95 -14.81 33.17
CA LEU A 4 -21.55 -14.16 32.00
C LEU A 4 -22.20 -12.82 32.38
N THR A 5 -22.61 -12.67 33.64
CA THR A 5 -23.29 -11.47 34.14
C THR A 5 -22.46 -10.19 33.97
N PRO A 6 -21.15 -10.15 34.25
CA PRO A 6 -20.34 -8.95 34.02
C PRO A 6 -20.18 -8.60 32.54
N LEU A 7 -20.07 -9.60 31.67
CA LEU A 7 -19.93 -9.42 30.22
C LEU A 7 -21.24 -8.93 29.60
N LEU A 8 -22.37 -9.52 30.00
CA LEU A 8 -23.70 -9.06 29.63
C LEU A 8 -23.95 -7.65 30.16
N PHE A 9 -23.50 -7.33 31.38
CA PHE A 9 -23.62 -5.98 31.95
C PHE A 9 -22.75 -4.95 31.21
N LEU A 10 -21.53 -5.31 30.79
CA LEU A 10 -20.68 -4.47 29.94
C LEU A 10 -21.24 -4.27 28.53
N LEU A 11 -21.82 -5.33 27.93
CA LEU A 11 -22.56 -5.24 26.68
C LEU A 11 -23.82 -4.39 26.84
N PHE A 12 -24.55 -4.54 27.96
CA PHE A 12 -25.71 -3.73 28.27
C PHE A 12 -25.34 -2.27 28.49
N ILE A 13 -24.24 -1.97 29.20
CA ILE A 13 -23.74 -0.61 29.41
C ILE A 13 -23.27 0.01 28.09
N ASN A 14 -22.56 -0.75 27.23
CA ASN A 14 -22.18 -0.23 25.90
C ASN A 14 -23.39 -0.01 25.00
N LEU A 15 -24.37 -0.93 25.00
CA LEU A 15 -25.61 -0.76 24.23
C LEU A 15 -26.47 0.39 24.77
N PHE A 16 -26.57 0.56 26.10
CA PHE A 16 -27.27 1.69 26.72
C PHE A 16 -26.54 3.00 26.49
N ASN A 17 -25.20 3.05 26.57
CA ASN A 17 -24.44 4.26 26.29
C ASN A 17 -24.54 4.65 24.80
N CYS A 18 -24.55 3.68 23.89
CA CYS A 18 -24.79 3.95 22.46
C CYS A 18 -26.22 4.43 22.20
N GLN A 19 -27.25 3.83 22.80
CA GLN A 19 -28.65 4.26 22.63
C GLN A 19 -28.95 5.59 23.33
N TYR A 20 -28.36 5.87 24.49
CA TYR A 20 -28.53 7.15 25.20
C TYR A 20 -27.82 8.31 24.48
N ALA A 21 -26.71 8.00 23.79
CA ALA A 21 -26.02 8.95 22.93
C ALA A 21 -26.75 9.22 21.60
N GLU A 22 -27.46 8.25 21.03
CA GLU A 22 -28.22 8.42 19.77
C GLU A 22 -29.32 9.49 19.85
N GLY A 23 -29.80 9.82 21.05
CA GLY A 23 -30.90 10.77 21.26
C GLY A 23 -30.49 12.23 21.45
N GLN A 24 -29.28 12.54 21.95
CA GLN A 24 -29.02 13.90 22.43
C GLN A 24 -29.08 14.98 21.34
N TYR A 25 -28.34 14.81 20.24
CA TYR A 25 -28.44 15.74 19.12
C TYR A 25 -29.76 15.59 18.34
N SER A 26 -30.17 14.36 18.02
CA SER A 26 -31.36 14.09 17.19
C SER A 26 -32.68 14.55 17.84
N GLU A 27 -32.73 14.63 19.18
CA GLU A 27 -33.86 15.17 19.93
C GLU A 27 -33.70 16.65 20.31
N SER A 28 -32.51 17.21 20.11
CA SER A 28 -32.20 18.61 20.43
C SER A 28 -33.03 19.60 19.62
N GLU A 29 -33.22 20.80 20.17
CA GLU A 29 -33.88 21.88 19.44
C GLU A 29 -33.07 22.31 18.20
N ILE A 30 -31.73 22.29 18.26
CA ILE A 30 -30.87 22.61 17.11
C ILE A 30 -31.16 21.69 15.92
N TYR A 31 -31.34 20.39 16.16
CA TYR A 31 -31.67 19.45 15.09
C TYR A 31 -33.08 19.69 14.54
N LYS A 32 -34.07 19.98 15.40
CA LYS A 32 -35.43 20.36 14.95
C LYS A 32 -35.40 21.64 14.12
N LEU A 33 -34.60 22.63 14.52
CA LEU A 33 -34.37 23.86 13.76
C LEU A 33 -33.70 23.59 12.42
N LYS A 34 -32.69 22.71 12.37
CA LYS A 34 -32.08 22.25 11.12
C LYS A 34 -33.13 21.66 10.17
N LEU A 35 -33.98 20.75 10.64
CA LEU A 35 -35.05 20.15 9.84
C LEU A 35 -36.09 21.19 9.36
N LYS A 36 -36.37 22.22 10.16
CA LYS A 36 -37.23 23.35 9.76
C LYS A 36 -36.56 24.19 8.66
N ILE A 37 -35.25 24.46 8.77
CA ILE A 37 -34.47 25.17 7.75
C ILE A 37 -34.47 24.38 6.44
N GLU A 38 -34.25 23.07 6.48
CA GLU A 38 -34.33 22.18 5.31
C GLU A 38 -35.69 22.23 4.59
N LYS A 39 -36.76 22.58 5.31
CA LYS A 39 -38.11 22.74 4.76
C LYS A 39 -38.42 24.18 4.31
N GLY A 40 -37.46 25.10 4.42
CA GLY A 40 -37.61 26.50 4.01
C GLY A 40 -38.22 27.42 5.07
N TYR A 41 -38.25 27.01 6.33
CA TYR A 41 -38.76 27.86 7.40
C TYR A 41 -37.72 28.90 7.84
N TYR A 42 -37.74 30.06 7.20
CA TYR A 42 -36.76 31.14 7.39
C TYR A 42 -36.56 31.58 8.85
N LYS A 43 -37.65 31.65 9.65
CA LYS A 43 -37.58 32.07 11.05
C LYS A 43 -36.70 31.17 11.93
N ALA A 44 -36.47 29.91 11.54
CA ALA A 44 -35.57 29.02 12.27
C ALA A 44 -34.11 29.53 12.29
N PHE A 45 -33.69 30.36 11.33
CA PHE A 45 -32.37 31.00 11.41
C PHE A 45 -32.26 31.97 12.58
N TYR A 46 -33.31 32.73 12.88
CA TYR A 46 -33.34 33.61 14.05
C TYR A 46 -33.44 32.80 15.35
N GLU A 47 -34.22 31.72 15.35
CA GLU A 47 -34.31 30.79 16.50
C GLU A 47 -32.98 30.09 16.79
N LEU A 48 -32.06 29.98 15.80
CA LEU A 48 -30.72 29.42 16.00
C LEU A 48 -29.72 30.37 16.71
N ILE A 49 -29.99 31.68 16.74
CA ILE A 49 -29.04 32.70 17.26
C ILE A 49 -28.47 32.35 18.65
N PRO A 50 -29.28 31.97 19.67
CA PRO A 50 -28.77 31.71 21.01
C PRO A 50 -27.74 30.57 21.09
N TYR A 51 -27.76 29.66 20.11
CA TYR A 51 -26.88 28.50 20.11
C TYR A 51 -25.46 28.82 19.61
N PHE A 52 -25.25 29.93 18.91
CA PHE A 52 -23.93 30.30 18.37
C PHE A 52 -22.88 30.59 19.45
N ASP A 53 -23.32 31.01 20.65
CA ASP A 53 -22.45 31.23 21.81
C ASP A 53 -22.55 30.10 22.84
N SER A 54 -23.39 29.09 22.60
CA SER A 54 -23.61 28.00 23.55
C SER A 54 -22.40 27.06 23.59
N LYS A 55 -21.89 26.85 24.81
CA LYS A 55 -20.81 25.90 25.14
C LYS A 55 -21.32 24.55 25.64
N LYS A 56 -22.64 24.36 25.63
CA LYS A 56 -23.24 23.07 25.98
C LYS A 56 -22.81 22.04 24.94
N ILE A 57 -22.35 20.89 25.42
CA ILE A 57 -21.93 19.78 24.59
C ILE A 57 -23.14 18.86 24.37
N LEU A 58 -23.32 18.43 23.12
CA LEU A 58 -24.28 17.39 22.75
C LEU A 58 -23.52 16.22 22.14
N SER A 59 -23.99 15.02 22.47
CA SER A 59 -23.52 13.81 21.82
C SER A 59 -24.16 13.64 20.45
N GLU A 60 -23.35 13.34 19.44
CA GLU A 60 -23.80 12.94 18.11
C GLU A 60 -23.15 11.61 17.68
N ASN A 61 -23.89 10.81 16.92
CA ASN A 61 -23.46 9.49 16.47
C ASN A 61 -23.21 9.51 14.95
N LEU A 62 -21.99 9.13 14.54
CA LEU A 62 -21.57 8.93 13.16
C LEU A 62 -21.45 7.44 12.87
N GLY A 63 -22.58 6.75 12.86
CA GLY A 63 -22.66 5.30 12.68
C GLY A 63 -22.12 4.52 13.88
N TYR A 64 -20.81 4.28 13.91
CA TYR A 64 -20.11 3.56 14.99
C TYR A 64 -19.14 4.46 15.76
N HIS A 65 -19.10 5.76 15.45
CA HIS A 65 -18.30 6.74 16.18
C HIS A 65 -19.17 7.65 17.03
N TYR A 66 -18.75 7.85 18.28
CA TYR A 66 -19.33 8.80 19.23
C TYR A 66 -18.54 10.11 19.17
N LEU A 67 -19.23 11.24 19.01
CA LEU A 67 -18.63 12.57 19.00
C LEU A 67 -19.35 13.48 19.99
N GLU A 68 -18.58 14.20 20.80
CA GLU A 68 -19.06 15.26 21.67
C GLU A 68 -18.79 16.62 21.01
N THR A 69 -19.86 17.34 20.68
CA THR A 69 -19.78 18.57 19.89
C THR A 69 -20.53 19.70 20.59
N GLU A 70 -19.93 20.90 20.68
CA GLU A 70 -20.63 22.06 21.25
C GLU A 70 -21.84 22.46 20.37
N GLU A 71 -22.91 22.91 21.02
CA GLU A 71 -24.10 23.47 20.37
C GLU A 71 -23.73 24.59 19.36
N SER A 72 -22.69 25.38 19.63
CA SER A 72 -22.18 26.39 18.70
C SER A 72 -21.71 25.82 17.36
N TYR A 73 -20.99 24.70 17.35
CA TYR A 73 -20.56 24.03 16.13
C TYR A 73 -21.74 23.38 15.40
N LEU A 74 -22.70 22.83 16.13
CA LEU A 74 -23.89 22.20 15.56
C LEU A 74 -24.81 23.23 14.90
N ALA A 75 -25.01 24.40 15.53
CA ALA A 75 -25.76 25.51 14.96
C ALA A 75 -25.06 26.03 13.69
N LYS A 76 -23.74 26.17 13.74
CA LYS A 76 -22.94 26.58 12.59
C LYS A 76 -23.10 25.62 11.41
N ARG A 77 -22.92 24.33 11.65
CA ARG A 77 -23.09 23.27 10.65
C ARG A 77 -24.50 23.23 10.06
N ALA A 78 -25.54 23.46 10.87
CA ALA A 78 -26.92 23.51 10.39
C ALA A 78 -27.15 24.64 9.36
N VAL A 79 -26.46 25.78 9.51
CA VAL A 79 -26.47 26.87 8.52
C VAL A 79 -25.62 26.50 7.31
N GLU A 80 -24.38 26.04 7.50
CA GLU A 80 -23.48 25.64 6.41
C GLU A 80 -24.10 24.62 5.46
N GLU A 81 -24.76 23.60 6.00
CA GLU A 81 -25.37 22.54 5.22
C GLU A 81 -26.60 22.99 4.42
N ASN A 82 -27.22 24.11 4.76
CA ASN A 82 -28.52 24.54 4.22
C ASN A 82 -28.53 25.96 3.65
N PHE A 83 -27.36 26.55 3.46
CA PHE A 83 -27.22 27.91 2.96
C PHE A 83 -26.10 28.01 1.92
N ILE A 84 -26.41 28.59 0.76
CA ILE A 84 -25.44 28.91 -0.28
C ILE A 84 -24.93 30.34 -0.05
N PHE A 85 -23.75 30.48 0.53
CA PHE A 85 -23.14 31.77 0.87
C PHE A 85 -22.66 32.54 -0.38
N PRO A 86 -22.67 33.88 -0.39
CA PRO A 86 -22.12 34.68 -1.51
C PRO A 86 -20.59 34.55 -1.62
N GLU A 87 -20.05 34.57 -2.84
CA GLU A 87 -18.59 34.47 -3.09
C GLU A 87 -17.76 35.56 -2.39
N ALA A 88 -18.32 36.77 -2.24
CA ALA A 88 -17.65 37.94 -1.66
C ALA A 88 -18.14 38.30 -0.25
N ALA A 89 -19.07 37.55 0.34
CA ALA A 89 -19.65 37.91 1.63
C ALA A 89 -19.45 36.79 2.64
N ILE A 90 -18.51 37.05 3.55
CA ILE A 90 -18.27 36.33 4.79
C ILE A 90 -17.72 34.93 4.55
N ASN A 91 -16.42 34.79 4.80
CA ASN A 91 -15.87 33.49 5.15
C ASN A 91 -16.63 33.07 6.39
N PHE A 92 -17.47 32.03 6.34
CA PHE A 92 -18.35 31.63 7.46
C PHE A 92 -17.61 31.53 8.81
N THR A 93 -16.30 31.33 8.76
CA THR A 93 -15.32 31.47 9.85
C THR A 93 -15.34 32.82 10.61
N GLU A 94 -15.87 33.88 10.00
CA GLU A 94 -16.02 35.21 10.61
C GLU A 94 -17.27 35.31 11.49
N ILE A 95 -18.23 34.40 11.34
CA ILE A 95 -19.39 34.29 12.23
C ILE A 95 -18.96 33.57 13.51
N LYS A 96 -18.38 34.34 14.43
CA LYS A 96 -17.80 33.82 15.67
C LYS A 96 -18.79 33.75 16.82
N SER A 97 -19.78 34.64 16.85
CA SER A 97 -20.75 34.78 17.94
C SER A 97 -22.21 34.89 17.47
N ALA A 98 -23.14 34.80 18.43
CA ALA A 98 -24.56 35.05 18.19
C ALA A 98 -24.82 36.48 17.68
N GLU A 99 -24.08 37.46 18.18
CA GLU A 99 -24.15 38.86 17.73
C GLU A 99 -23.76 38.98 16.25
N ASN A 100 -22.59 38.45 15.86
CA ASN A 100 -22.14 38.49 14.47
C ASN A 100 -23.13 37.79 13.52
N TYR A 101 -23.70 36.67 13.96
CA TYR A 101 -24.70 35.94 13.19
C TYR A 101 -26.03 36.71 13.08
N SER A 102 -26.49 37.34 14.17
CA SER A 102 -27.69 38.18 14.18
C SER A 102 -27.56 39.37 13.23
N ASP A 103 -26.40 40.04 13.25
CA ASP A 103 -26.11 41.16 12.36
C ASP A 103 -26.05 40.73 10.90
N PHE A 104 -25.49 39.55 10.61
CA PHE A 104 -25.51 38.96 9.29
C PHE A 104 -26.95 38.74 8.79
N LEU A 105 -27.83 38.13 9.59
CA LEU A 105 -29.22 37.90 9.22
C LEU A 105 -29.96 39.22 8.98
N LYS A 106 -29.87 40.18 9.91
CA LYS A 106 -30.52 41.49 9.78
C LYS A 106 -30.07 42.25 8.54
N LYS A 107 -28.76 42.24 8.25
CA LYS A 107 -28.17 42.92 7.09
C LYS A 107 -28.64 42.34 5.75
N ASN A 108 -29.06 41.08 5.74
CA ASN A 108 -29.44 40.35 4.52
C ASN A 108 -30.90 39.88 4.52
N ASP A 109 -31.72 40.33 5.47
CA ASP A 109 -33.06 39.79 5.71
C ASP A 109 -33.97 39.81 4.47
N ASP A 110 -33.91 40.91 3.71
CA ASP A 110 -34.64 41.12 2.46
C ASP A 110 -34.05 40.35 1.26
N LYS A 111 -32.83 39.85 1.40
CA LYS A 111 -32.07 39.19 0.33
C LYS A 111 -32.05 37.66 0.46
N ILE A 112 -32.27 37.13 1.66
CA ILE A 112 -32.28 35.68 1.88
C ILE A 112 -33.54 35.09 1.25
N LYS A 113 -33.34 34.18 0.31
CA LYS A 113 -34.39 33.48 -0.42
C LYS A 113 -34.23 31.98 -0.27
N TYR A 114 -35.36 31.28 -0.29
CA TYR A 114 -35.37 29.81 -0.28
C TYR A 114 -35.49 29.28 -1.71
N TYR A 115 -34.72 28.24 -2.02
CA TYR A 115 -34.79 27.50 -3.28
C TYR A 115 -35.44 26.12 -3.01
N PRO A 116 -36.75 25.94 -3.27
CA PRO A 116 -37.47 24.73 -2.90
C PRO A 116 -36.90 23.44 -3.50
N GLU A 117 -36.49 23.48 -4.77
CA GLU A 117 -35.97 22.32 -5.49
C GLU A 117 -34.64 21.81 -4.90
N LEU A 118 -33.82 22.72 -4.36
CA LEU A 118 -32.51 22.41 -3.77
C LEU A 118 -32.54 22.23 -2.26
N GLN A 119 -33.67 22.57 -1.63
CA GLN A 119 -33.85 22.59 -0.19
C GLN A 119 -32.75 23.38 0.53
N THR A 120 -32.51 24.60 0.05
CA THR A 120 -31.43 25.46 0.55
C THR A 120 -31.81 26.92 0.46
N PHE A 121 -31.23 27.72 1.35
CA PHE A 121 -31.30 29.18 1.26
C PHE A 121 -30.13 29.74 0.46
N TYR A 122 -30.31 30.94 -0.08
CA TYR A 122 -29.28 31.67 -0.80
C TYR A 122 -29.52 33.19 -0.70
N ILE A 123 -28.47 33.98 -0.89
CA ILE A 123 -28.54 35.44 -1.08
C ILE A 123 -28.36 35.79 -2.55
N THR A 124 -27.29 35.29 -3.16
CA THR A 124 -27.00 35.50 -4.59
C THR A 124 -27.64 34.39 -5.43
N PRO A 125 -28.56 34.72 -6.37
CA PRO A 125 -29.14 33.73 -7.27
C PRO A 125 -28.08 32.99 -8.08
N LEU A 126 -28.32 31.71 -8.41
CA LEU A 126 -27.34 30.88 -9.13
C LEU A 126 -26.89 31.50 -10.46
N LYS A 127 -27.82 32.10 -11.21
CA LYS A 127 -27.54 32.76 -12.49
C LYS A 127 -26.54 33.92 -12.39
N ASP A 128 -26.43 34.54 -11.21
CA ASP A 128 -25.61 35.74 -10.97
C ASP A 128 -24.25 35.39 -10.33
N ARG A 129 -24.01 34.11 -10.00
CA ARG A 129 -22.74 33.62 -9.45
C ARG A 129 -21.74 33.31 -10.55
N LYS A 130 -20.45 33.17 -10.24
CA LYS A 130 -19.48 32.57 -11.16
C LYS A 130 -19.52 31.06 -11.03
N ASP A 131 -19.24 30.38 -12.14
CA ASP A 131 -19.02 28.93 -12.14
C ASP A 131 -17.55 28.65 -12.44
N PHE A 132 -17.07 27.53 -11.90
CA PHE A 132 -15.70 27.06 -12.07
C PHE A 132 -15.72 25.65 -12.68
N VAL A 133 -16.41 25.52 -13.81
CA VAL A 133 -16.57 24.26 -14.55
C VAL A 133 -15.75 24.30 -15.83
N GLU A 134 -15.04 23.20 -16.12
CA GLU A 134 -14.38 22.99 -17.40
C GLU A 134 -14.75 21.64 -18.01
N PHE A 135 -14.57 21.56 -19.32
CA PHE A 135 -14.89 20.37 -20.09
C PHE A 135 -13.67 19.90 -20.84
N ARG A 136 -13.48 18.59 -20.91
CA ARG A 136 -12.57 17.94 -21.84
C ARG A 136 -13.30 16.86 -22.63
N GLU A 137 -12.72 16.45 -23.74
CA GLU A 137 -13.21 15.29 -24.47
C GLU A 137 -13.30 14.08 -23.53
N LEU A 138 -14.38 13.31 -23.65
CA LEU A 138 -14.56 12.12 -22.83
C LEU A 138 -13.75 10.97 -23.46
N PRO A 139 -12.86 10.31 -22.70
CA PRO A 139 -12.15 9.14 -23.22
C PRO A 139 -13.11 8.07 -23.73
N VAL A 140 -12.76 7.44 -24.85
CA VAL A 140 -13.62 6.45 -25.54
C VAL A 140 -13.93 5.27 -24.62
N ALA A 141 -12.93 4.78 -23.87
CA ALA A 141 -13.11 3.69 -22.92
C ALA A 141 -14.10 4.07 -21.80
N LYS A 142 -14.01 5.30 -21.27
CA LYS A 142 -14.93 5.82 -20.25
C LYS A 142 -16.34 5.95 -20.82
N LEU A 143 -16.50 6.52 -22.02
CA LEU A 143 -17.80 6.60 -22.70
C LEU A 143 -18.45 5.22 -22.89
N GLN A 144 -17.68 4.21 -23.31
CA GLN A 144 -18.19 2.83 -23.45
C GLN A 144 -18.66 2.25 -22.12
N LYS A 145 -17.96 2.51 -21.00
CA LYS A 145 -18.40 2.12 -19.66
C LYS A 145 -19.72 2.80 -19.29
N LEU A 146 -19.84 4.11 -19.53
CA LEU A 146 -21.06 4.88 -19.25
C LEU A 146 -22.25 4.40 -20.08
N ILE A 147 -22.05 4.08 -21.36
CA ILE A 147 -23.09 3.54 -22.23
C ILE A 147 -23.64 2.22 -21.66
N LYS A 148 -22.77 1.34 -21.14
CA LYS A 148 -23.19 0.08 -20.51
C LYS A 148 -23.99 0.31 -19.22
N ARG A 149 -23.63 1.32 -18.43
CA ARG A 149 -24.33 1.71 -17.19
C ARG A 149 -25.63 2.49 -17.42
N ARG A 150 -25.90 2.97 -18.64
CA ARG A 150 -27.05 3.85 -18.93
C ARG A 150 -28.38 3.27 -18.42
N SER A 151 -28.66 2.00 -18.71
CA SER A 151 -29.91 1.35 -18.28
C SER A 151 -30.01 1.23 -16.76
N GLU A 152 -28.90 0.90 -16.10
CA GLU A 152 -28.82 0.83 -14.64
C GLU A 152 -29.15 2.19 -14.01
N ILE A 153 -28.43 3.25 -14.41
CA ILE A 153 -28.59 4.59 -13.86
C ILE A 153 -30.02 5.11 -14.06
N LEU A 154 -30.60 4.93 -15.27
CA LEU A 154 -31.96 5.38 -15.56
C LEU A 154 -33.05 4.65 -14.78
N THR A 155 -32.73 3.53 -14.11
CA THR A 155 -33.69 2.82 -13.26
C THR A 155 -33.71 3.29 -11.81
N LYS A 156 -32.73 4.10 -11.37
CA LYS A 156 -32.59 4.59 -9.99
C LYS A 156 -33.76 5.47 -9.56
N ASP A 157 -34.08 5.41 -8.27
CA ASP A 157 -35.24 6.11 -7.69
C ASP A 157 -35.13 7.63 -7.81
N TRP A 158 -33.93 8.19 -7.68
CA TRP A 158 -33.70 9.63 -7.84
C TRP A 158 -33.98 10.11 -9.27
N VAL A 159 -33.77 9.27 -10.28
CA VAL A 159 -34.11 9.57 -11.68
C VAL A 159 -35.63 9.57 -11.86
N LYS A 160 -36.27 8.45 -11.55
CA LYS A 160 -37.71 8.22 -11.74
C LYS A 160 -38.58 9.14 -10.90
N GLY A 161 -38.22 9.32 -9.63
CA GLY A 161 -38.95 10.17 -8.69
C GLY A 161 -38.97 11.64 -9.11
N LYS A 162 -38.00 12.07 -9.93
CA LYS A 162 -37.92 13.42 -10.51
C LYS A 162 -38.29 13.48 -11.98
N ARG A 163 -38.72 12.36 -12.59
CA ARG A 163 -39.12 12.25 -13.99
C ARG A 163 -38.00 12.68 -14.96
N ILE A 164 -36.73 12.52 -14.54
CA ILE A 164 -35.56 12.91 -15.35
C ILE A 164 -35.47 12.05 -16.61
N GLU A 165 -35.79 10.76 -16.51
CA GLU A 165 -35.88 9.82 -17.62
C GLU A 165 -36.89 10.28 -18.68
N ILE A 166 -37.99 10.92 -18.28
CA ILE A 166 -38.99 11.44 -19.22
C ILE A 166 -38.41 12.63 -20.00
N LEU A 167 -37.71 13.54 -19.32
CA LEU A 167 -37.05 14.67 -19.97
C LEU A 167 -35.97 14.20 -20.96
N ILE A 168 -35.19 13.18 -20.58
CA ILE A 168 -34.20 12.56 -21.46
C ILE A 168 -34.89 11.93 -22.68
N ASN A 169 -35.95 11.16 -22.49
CA ASN A 169 -36.70 10.53 -23.59
C ASN A 169 -37.37 11.55 -24.52
N GLN A 170 -37.70 12.73 -24.01
CA GLN A 170 -38.22 13.87 -24.77
C GLN A 170 -37.11 14.71 -25.42
N ASN A 171 -35.84 14.33 -25.25
CA ASN A 171 -34.68 15.08 -25.72
C ASN A 171 -34.67 16.53 -25.19
N ASN A 172 -35.20 16.75 -23.98
CA ASN A 172 -35.32 18.07 -23.38
C ASN A 172 -34.05 18.39 -22.56
N PRO A 173 -33.28 19.45 -22.90
CA PRO A 173 -32.06 19.81 -22.19
C PRO A 173 -32.29 20.21 -20.73
N GLU A 174 -33.54 20.46 -20.32
CA GLU A 174 -33.91 20.64 -18.91
C GLU A 174 -33.52 19.44 -18.03
N ALA A 175 -33.38 18.24 -18.62
CA ALA A 175 -32.81 17.08 -17.92
C ALA A 175 -31.46 17.40 -17.26
N LEU A 176 -30.59 18.15 -17.93
CA LEU A 176 -29.23 18.46 -17.45
C LEU A 176 -29.25 19.26 -16.14
N ILE A 177 -30.11 20.29 -16.07
CA ILE A 177 -30.26 21.08 -14.84
C ILE A 177 -30.99 20.28 -13.76
N LYS A 178 -32.01 19.48 -14.10
CA LYS A 178 -32.73 18.64 -13.12
C LYS A 178 -31.83 17.60 -12.46
N ILE A 179 -30.88 17.02 -13.19
CA ILE A 179 -29.85 16.13 -12.61
C ILE A 179 -29.00 16.90 -11.60
N CYS A 180 -28.53 18.11 -11.94
CA CYS A 180 -27.71 18.92 -11.03
C CYS A 180 -28.49 19.40 -9.80
N GLU A 181 -29.77 19.73 -9.96
CA GLU A 181 -30.66 20.10 -8.85
C GLU A 181 -30.79 18.94 -7.86
N GLU A 182 -31.04 17.74 -8.37
CA GLU A 182 -31.16 16.54 -7.53
C GLU A 182 -29.82 16.15 -6.90
N PHE A 183 -28.71 16.27 -7.63
CA PHE A 183 -27.37 16.01 -7.13
C PHE A 183 -27.04 16.93 -5.94
N TYR A 184 -27.31 18.24 -6.08
CA TYR A 184 -27.10 19.18 -5.00
C TYR A 184 -28.08 18.95 -3.85
N ARG A 185 -29.35 18.65 -4.12
CA ARG A 185 -30.36 18.37 -3.07
C ARG A 185 -29.95 17.18 -2.21
N LEU A 186 -29.42 16.13 -2.84
CA LEU A 186 -28.94 14.91 -2.21
C LEU A 186 -27.44 14.98 -1.85
N ARG A 187 -26.81 16.15 -1.86
CA ARG A 187 -25.39 16.30 -1.48
C ARG A 187 -25.09 15.73 -0.09
N ASP A 188 -23.82 15.43 0.16
CA ASP A 188 -23.41 14.97 1.48
C ASP A 188 -23.68 16.04 2.54
N LYS A 189 -24.29 15.61 3.63
CA LYS A 189 -24.48 16.38 4.87
C LYS A 189 -23.99 15.53 6.03
N PHE A 190 -23.84 16.11 7.21
CA PHE A 190 -23.46 15.34 8.38
C PHE A 190 -24.41 14.16 8.61
N ASN A 191 -23.83 12.96 8.65
CA ASN A 191 -24.52 11.68 8.79
C ASN A 191 -25.53 11.35 7.67
N PHE A 192 -25.46 12.05 6.54
CA PHE A 192 -26.22 11.76 5.33
C PHE A 192 -25.27 11.69 4.14
N PHE A 193 -24.95 10.48 3.72
CA PHE A 193 -24.02 10.21 2.63
C PHE A 193 -24.81 9.78 1.39
N ASN A 194 -24.57 10.47 0.29
CA ASN A 194 -25.14 10.11 -1.00
C ASN A 194 -24.35 8.95 -1.60
N ARG A 195 -25.00 7.80 -1.73
CA ARG A 195 -24.38 6.61 -2.31
C ARG A 195 -24.43 6.59 -3.84
N ASP A 196 -25.21 7.48 -4.45
CA ASP A 196 -25.38 7.57 -5.89
C ASP A 196 -24.59 8.75 -6.50
N GLN A 197 -23.64 9.38 -5.79
CA GLN A 197 -22.90 10.56 -6.30
C GLN A 197 -22.29 10.33 -7.69
N GLU A 198 -21.65 9.18 -7.89
CA GLU A 198 -21.04 8.81 -9.17
C GLU A 198 -22.08 8.80 -10.29
N ASP A 199 -23.28 8.26 -10.04
CA ASP A 199 -24.35 8.14 -11.05
C ASP A 199 -24.83 9.49 -11.57
N PHE A 200 -24.90 10.53 -10.73
CA PHE A 200 -25.27 11.88 -11.18
C PHE A 200 -24.27 12.43 -12.18
N LEU A 201 -22.99 12.37 -11.83
CA LEU A 201 -21.92 12.90 -12.67
C LEU A 201 -21.76 12.06 -13.95
N ASP A 202 -21.87 10.75 -13.84
CA ASP A 202 -21.84 9.81 -14.96
C ASP A 202 -22.99 10.03 -15.94
N LEU A 203 -24.21 10.26 -15.44
CA LEU A 203 -25.35 10.58 -16.30
C LEU A 203 -25.15 11.90 -17.05
N LEU A 204 -24.62 12.94 -16.38
CA LEU A 204 -24.29 14.19 -17.05
C LEU A 204 -23.25 13.98 -18.16
N LYS A 205 -22.15 13.27 -17.86
CA LYS A 205 -21.08 12.96 -18.83
C LYS A 205 -21.60 12.17 -20.03
N LEU A 206 -22.47 11.19 -19.77
CA LEU A 206 -23.14 10.39 -20.79
C LEU A 206 -24.06 11.24 -21.66
N LEU A 207 -24.80 12.19 -21.07
CA LEU A 207 -25.75 13.01 -21.81
C LEU A 207 -25.11 14.12 -22.63
N ILE A 208 -23.87 14.53 -22.34
CA ILE A 208 -23.17 15.58 -23.12
C ILE A 208 -21.92 15.11 -23.86
N HIS A 209 -21.53 13.84 -23.69
CA HIS A 209 -20.30 13.24 -24.25
C HIS A 209 -19.02 14.04 -23.94
N LYS A 210 -18.94 14.62 -22.74
CA LYS A 210 -17.78 15.36 -22.24
C LYS A 210 -17.47 14.92 -20.83
N ASP A 211 -16.19 14.90 -20.50
CA ASP A 211 -15.76 14.81 -19.11
C ASP A 211 -15.89 16.20 -18.47
N ILE A 212 -16.31 16.24 -17.21
CA ILE A 212 -16.70 17.47 -16.52
C ILE A 212 -15.80 17.63 -15.31
N GLY A 213 -15.04 18.71 -15.28
CA GLY A 213 -14.17 19.07 -14.19
C GLY A 213 -14.76 20.24 -13.41
N SER A 214 -14.81 20.12 -12.08
CA SER A 214 -15.35 21.15 -11.19
C SER A 214 -14.34 21.49 -10.10
N VAL A 215 -14.37 22.71 -9.56
CA VAL A 215 -13.46 23.12 -8.47
C VAL A 215 -14.08 22.79 -7.11
N GLY A 216 -13.29 22.13 -6.26
CA GLY A 216 -13.67 21.63 -4.93
C GLY A 216 -13.34 22.59 -3.77
N LYS A 217 -12.85 22.04 -2.66
CA LYS A 217 -12.43 22.78 -1.45
C LYS A 217 -11.09 23.50 -1.62
N ASP A 218 -10.14 22.82 -2.25
CA ASP A 218 -8.72 23.25 -2.30
C ASP A 218 -8.40 24.05 -3.57
N ASP A 219 -9.42 24.70 -4.17
CA ASP A 219 -9.35 25.52 -5.38
C ASP A 219 -8.75 24.86 -6.64
N TYR A 220 -8.46 23.56 -6.61
CA TYR A 220 -8.09 22.78 -7.78
C TYR A 220 -9.26 22.00 -8.37
N ARG A 221 -9.10 21.63 -9.65
CA ARG A 221 -10.13 20.95 -10.44
C ARG A 221 -10.12 19.43 -10.23
N VAL A 222 -11.30 18.90 -9.94
CA VAL A 222 -11.59 17.46 -9.81
C VAL A 222 -12.44 16.99 -10.98
N TRP A 223 -12.12 15.82 -11.52
CA TRP A 223 -12.79 15.22 -12.68
C TRP A 223 -13.63 13.98 -12.32
N ASP A 224 -13.51 13.51 -11.09
CA ASP A 224 -14.14 12.29 -10.60
C ASP A 224 -14.72 12.52 -9.21
N THR A 225 -15.83 11.85 -8.89
CA THR A 225 -16.49 11.97 -7.58
C THR A 225 -15.70 11.26 -6.48
N GLU A 226 -14.80 10.36 -6.85
CA GLU A 226 -13.93 9.65 -5.92
C GLU A 226 -12.67 10.42 -5.50
N ASP A 227 -12.41 11.59 -6.11
CA ASP A 227 -11.36 12.50 -5.63
C ASP A 227 -11.77 13.04 -4.26
N SER A 228 -10.86 12.99 -3.27
CA SER A 228 -11.12 13.52 -1.92
C SER A 228 -11.51 15.00 -1.88
N ASN A 229 -11.20 15.77 -2.93
CA ASN A 229 -11.57 17.17 -3.06
C ASN A 229 -12.91 17.38 -3.79
N PHE A 230 -13.57 16.33 -4.30
CA PHE A 230 -14.92 16.42 -4.82
C PHE A 230 -15.93 16.57 -3.67
N ASN A 231 -16.38 17.80 -3.43
CA ASN A 231 -17.24 18.15 -2.31
C ASN A 231 -18.50 18.91 -2.76
N ASN A 232 -19.28 19.41 -1.79
CA ASN A 232 -20.49 20.20 -2.07
C ASN A 232 -20.23 21.47 -2.91
N ASN A 233 -19.04 22.07 -2.86
CA ASN A 233 -18.68 23.20 -3.73
C ASN A 233 -18.52 22.75 -5.18
N ALA A 234 -17.93 21.57 -5.41
CA ALA A 234 -17.84 20.99 -6.75
C ALA A 234 -19.24 20.76 -7.33
N ILE A 235 -20.18 20.24 -6.54
CA ILE A 235 -21.59 20.04 -6.96
C ILE A 235 -22.30 21.38 -7.20
N LEU A 236 -22.08 22.38 -6.32
CA LEU A 236 -22.61 23.73 -6.47
C LEU A 236 -22.17 24.38 -7.81
N ASN A 237 -20.90 24.23 -8.16
CA ASN A 237 -20.36 24.76 -9.40
C ASN A 237 -21.04 24.13 -10.63
N LEU A 238 -21.35 22.83 -10.60
CA LEU A 238 -22.09 22.16 -11.67
C LEU A 238 -23.49 22.75 -11.85
N ILE A 239 -24.25 22.90 -10.77
CA ILE A 239 -25.60 23.45 -10.86
C ILE A 239 -25.60 24.92 -11.30
N ILE A 240 -24.65 25.73 -10.84
CA ILE A 240 -24.50 27.11 -11.31
C ILE A 240 -24.28 27.13 -12.82
N TYR A 241 -23.35 26.33 -13.34
CA TYR A 241 -23.08 26.25 -14.78
C TYR A 241 -24.33 25.86 -15.58
N PHE A 242 -24.97 24.74 -15.23
CA PHE A 242 -26.12 24.25 -15.99
C PHE A 242 -27.34 25.18 -15.84
N SER A 243 -27.52 25.88 -14.72
CA SER A 243 -28.62 26.84 -14.56
C SER A 243 -28.56 27.99 -15.58
N LYS A 244 -27.35 28.38 -15.99
CA LYS A 244 -27.11 29.43 -16.99
C LYS A 244 -27.11 28.92 -18.42
N HIS A 245 -26.63 27.70 -18.63
CA HIS A 245 -26.22 27.23 -19.95
C HIS A 245 -27.04 26.07 -20.52
N TYR A 246 -27.92 25.40 -19.74
CA TYR A 246 -28.64 24.21 -20.22
C TYR A 246 -29.43 24.47 -21.51
N LYS A 247 -30.01 25.67 -21.67
CA LYS A 247 -30.77 26.06 -22.88
C LYS A 247 -29.93 26.15 -24.15
N ASN A 248 -28.59 26.21 -24.03
CA ASN A 248 -27.67 26.25 -25.17
C ASN A 248 -27.35 24.86 -25.71
N PHE A 249 -27.85 23.80 -25.06
CA PHE A 249 -27.67 22.43 -25.49
C PHE A 249 -28.85 22.01 -26.38
N ALA A 250 -28.52 21.45 -27.55
CA ALA A 250 -29.48 20.87 -28.47
C ALA A 250 -29.21 19.37 -28.61
N TRP A 251 -30.27 18.59 -28.75
CA TRP A 251 -30.14 17.15 -28.94
C TRP A 251 -29.57 16.80 -30.31
N ASP A 252 -28.61 15.88 -30.34
CA ASP A 252 -28.08 15.25 -31.54
C ASP A 252 -28.49 13.78 -31.58
N SER A 253 -29.41 13.47 -32.49
CA SER A 253 -29.92 12.10 -32.67
C SER A 253 -28.86 11.12 -33.18
N SER A 254 -27.79 11.59 -33.82
CA SER A 254 -26.74 10.73 -34.36
C SER A 254 -25.85 10.16 -33.26
N SER A 255 -25.51 11.00 -32.28
CA SER A 255 -24.71 10.63 -31.12
C SER A 255 -25.54 10.27 -29.89
N ASN A 256 -26.85 10.52 -29.88
CA ASN A 256 -27.76 10.29 -28.75
C ASN A 256 -27.29 11.07 -27.50
N CYS A 257 -26.87 12.33 -27.71
CA CYS A 257 -26.41 13.24 -26.65
C CYS A 257 -26.81 14.69 -26.94
N PHE A 258 -26.64 15.55 -25.94
CA PHE A 258 -26.80 16.99 -26.02
C PHE A 258 -25.49 17.66 -26.46
N ILE A 259 -25.55 18.49 -27.50
CA ILE A 259 -24.42 19.24 -28.04
C ILE A 259 -24.64 20.73 -27.81
N ASN A 260 -23.61 21.40 -27.30
CA ASN A 260 -23.53 22.85 -27.26
C ASN A 260 -22.33 23.31 -28.10
N LYS A 261 -22.59 24.00 -29.23
CA LYS A 261 -21.56 24.47 -30.16
C LYS A 261 -20.62 25.54 -29.57
N SER A 262 -21.07 26.24 -28.53
CA SER A 262 -20.27 27.24 -27.81
C SER A 262 -19.43 26.65 -26.68
N LEU A 263 -19.60 25.35 -26.39
CA LEU A 263 -18.88 24.68 -25.30
C LEU A 263 -17.40 24.55 -25.63
N LYS A 264 -16.57 25.30 -24.90
CA LYS A 264 -15.11 25.13 -24.96
C LYS A 264 -14.76 23.81 -24.27
N SER A 265 -14.09 22.93 -25.02
CA SER A 265 -13.68 21.62 -24.54
C SER A 265 -12.21 21.39 -24.87
N GLN A 266 -11.43 21.03 -23.85
CA GLN A 266 -10.04 20.63 -24.03
C GLN A 266 -9.99 19.30 -24.78
N LYS A 267 -9.07 19.18 -25.74
CA LYS A 267 -8.83 17.90 -26.41
C LYS A 267 -8.10 16.95 -25.46
N ILE A 268 -8.43 15.67 -25.53
CA ILE A 268 -7.62 14.64 -24.87
C ILE A 268 -6.68 14.01 -25.90
N ASP A 269 -5.55 13.52 -25.43
CA ASP A 269 -4.64 12.74 -26.26
C ASP A 269 -4.94 11.24 -26.17
N GLY A 270 -4.21 10.45 -26.95
CA GLY A 270 -4.29 9.00 -26.90
C GLY A 270 -3.88 8.41 -25.54
N LEU A 271 -3.06 9.11 -24.75
CA LEU A 271 -2.58 8.64 -23.44
C LEU A 271 -3.71 8.65 -22.40
N ALA A 272 -4.60 9.64 -22.44
CA ALA A 272 -5.78 9.67 -21.58
C ALA A 272 -6.64 8.40 -21.73
N ASN A 273 -6.80 7.89 -22.95
CA ASN A 273 -7.51 6.62 -23.19
C ASN A 273 -6.77 5.41 -22.59
N LEU A 274 -5.44 5.40 -22.63
CA LEU A 274 -4.66 4.32 -22.01
C LEU A 274 -4.78 4.34 -20.47
N PHE A 275 -4.87 5.52 -19.85
CA PHE A 275 -5.11 5.64 -18.41
C PHE A 275 -6.46 5.06 -18.00
N GLU A 276 -7.52 5.30 -18.79
CA GLU A 276 -8.82 4.66 -18.54
C GLU A 276 -8.77 3.13 -18.71
N ASN A 277 -7.96 2.63 -19.65
CA ASN A 277 -7.76 1.19 -19.81
C ASN A 277 -7.05 0.51 -18.63
N LEU A 278 -6.39 1.26 -17.73
CA LEU A 278 -5.81 0.69 -16.51
C LEU A 278 -6.88 0.13 -15.56
N TYR A 279 -8.13 0.59 -15.68
CA TYR A 279 -9.29 0.11 -14.93
C TYR A 279 -10.09 -0.97 -15.69
N ASN A 280 -9.58 -1.42 -16.85
CA ASN A 280 -10.26 -2.45 -17.64
C ASN A 280 -10.24 -3.79 -16.91
N GLU A 281 -11.37 -4.50 -16.85
CA GLU A 281 -11.46 -5.83 -16.23
C GLU A 281 -10.62 -6.89 -16.96
N ASN A 282 -10.28 -6.67 -18.23
CA ASN A 282 -9.38 -7.54 -18.97
C ASN A 282 -7.91 -7.20 -18.64
N ASP A 283 -7.26 -8.10 -17.91
CA ASP A 283 -5.86 -7.99 -17.50
C ASP A 283 -4.90 -7.69 -18.66
N SER A 284 -5.11 -8.31 -19.82
CA SER A 284 -4.26 -8.08 -20.99
C SER A 284 -4.40 -6.66 -21.54
N ILE A 285 -5.61 -6.09 -21.53
CA ILE A 285 -5.82 -4.70 -21.98
C ILE A 285 -5.18 -3.72 -20.99
N ALA A 286 -5.39 -3.94 -19.69
CA ALA A 286 -4.84 -3.10 -18.64
C ALA A 286 -3.30 -3.12 -18.65
N LEU A 287 -2.70 -4.32 -18.64
CA LEU A 287 -1.26 -4.50 -18.62
C LEU A 287 -0.58 -3.96 -19.88
N ASN A 288 -1.13 -4.20 -21.07
CA ASN A 288 -0.59 -3.63 -22.31
C ASN A 288 -0.69 -2.09 -22.32
N SER A 289 -1.75 -1.53 -21.73
CA SER A 289 -1.87 -0.07 -21.59
C SER A 289 -0.84 0.49 -20.63
N PHE A 290 -0.61 -0.20 -19.51
CA PHE A 290 0.44 0.13 -18.54
C PHE A 290 1.84 0.11 -19.17
N ILE A 291 2.17 -0.93 -19.94
CA ILE A 291 3.45 -1.05 -20.65
C ILE A 291 3.62 0.07 -21.70
N LYS A 292 2.55 0.44 -22.41
CA LYS A 292 2.61 1.56 -23.35
C LYS A 292 2.84 2.89 -22.63
N LEU A 293 2.12 3.12 -21.53
CA LEU A 293 2.24 4.33 -20.71
C LEU A 293 3.63 4.46 -20.08
N SER A 294 4.20 3.37 -19.59
CA SER A 294 5.56 3.36 -19.01
C SER A 294 6.64 3.72 -20.02
N GLN A 295 6.31 3.78 -21.32
CA GLN A 295 7.22 4.11 -22.43
C GLN A 295 6.82 5.41 -23.16
N SER A 296 5.79 6.11 -22.68
CA SER A 296 5.21 7.29 -23.32
C SER A 296 5.85 8.60 -22.84
N ASP A 297 5.31 9.73 -23.29
CA ASP A 297 5.78 11.06 -22.90
C ASP A 297 5.77 11.26 -21.37
N VAL A 298 6.95 11.55 -20.82
CA VAL A 298 7.17 11.67 -19.37
C VAL A 298 6.29 12.73 -18.74
N LYS A 299 6.24 13.92 -19.34
CA LYS A 299 5.52 15.05 -18.77
C LYS A 299 4.04 14.72 -18.68
N LYS A 300 3.47 14.21 -19.76
CA LYS A 300 2.05 13.89 -19.81
C LYS A 300 1.67 12.71 -18.91
N VAL A 301 2.49 11.67 -18.85
CA VAL A 301 2.27 10.53 -17.95
C VAL A 301 2.33 10.98 -16.49
N ASN A 302 3.27 11.85 -16.10
CA ASN A 302 3.33 12.40 -14.75
C ASN A 302 2.11 13.27 -14.42
N GLU A 303 1.65 14.13 -15.33
CA GLU A 303 0.45 14.95 -15.14
C GLU A 303 -0.79 14.07 -14.88
N LEU A 304 -1.01 13.05 -15.72
CA LEU A 304 -2.15 12.14 -15.60
C LEU A 304 -2.04 11.22 -14.38
N SER A 305 -0.82 10.77 -14.04
CA SER A 305 -0.57 9.95 -12.85
C SER A 305 -0.87 10.73 -11.58
N ALA A 306 -0.46 12.00 -11.50
CA ALA A 306 -0.77 12.88 -10.38
C ALA A 306 -2.28 13.16 -10.27
N GLU A 307 -2.99 13.28 -11.40
CA GLU A 307 -4.46 13.39 -11.39
C GLU A 307 -5.10 12.14 -10.80
N LYS A 308 -4.67 10.94 -11.20
CA LYS A 308 -5.28 9.67 -10.77
C LYS A 308 -4.89 9.22 -9.36
N GLU A 309 -3.68 9.53 -8.90
CA GLU A 309 -3.22 9.19 -7.54
C GLU A 309 -4.09 9.87 -6.45
N ARG A 310 -4.77 10.98 -6.78
CA ARG A 310 -5.75 11.63 -5.89
C ARG A 310 -7.06 10.85 -5.73
N ASN A 311 -7.36 9.94 -6.65
CA ASN A 311 -8.59 9.14 -6.68
C ASN A 311 -8.36 7.76 -6.04
N PHE A 312 -8.03 7.74 -4.75
CA PHE A 312 -7.58 6.54 -4.05
C PHE A 312 -8.64 5.43 -3.91
N LEU A 313 -9.93 5.75 -4.07
CA LEU A 313 -11.03 4.79 -3.99
C LEU A 313 -11.11 3.92 -5.26
N SER A 314 -10.76 4.47 -6.42
CA SER A 314 -10.76 3.75 -7.69
C SER A 314 -9.58 2.78 -7.72
N ARG A 315 -9.87 1.47 -7.75
CA ARG A 315 -8.81 0.47 -7.88
C ARG A 315 -8.61 0.14 -9.35
N ALA A 316 -7.40 0.39 -9.84
CA ALA A 316 -6.96 -0.11 -11.13
C ALA A 316 -6.98 -1.65 -11.14
N ASN A 317 -6.88 -2.24 -12.32
CA ASN A 317 -6.87 -3.69 -12.50
C ASN A 317 -5.80 -4.35 -11.61
N TYR A 318 -6.17 -5.45 -10.94
CA TYR A 318 -5.33 -6.13 -9.94
C TYR A 318 -4.04 -6.74 -10.51
N SER A 319 -3.97 -7.00 -11.82
CA SER A 319 -2.77 -7.48 -12.51
C SER A 319 -1.68 -6.41 -12.64
N LEU A 320 -2.01 -5.13 -12.44
CA LEU A 320 -1.06 -4.03 -12.46
C LEU A 320 -0.28 -3.92 -11.14
N PRO A 321 0.88 -3.23 -11.13
CA PRO A 321 1.60 -2.95 -9.90
C PRO A 321 0.73 -2.29 -8.84
N THR A 322 1.00 -2.58 -7.57
CA THR A 322 0.20 -2.12 -6.41
C THR A 322 -0.04 -0.61 -6.38
N PHE A 323 0.92 0.20 -6.84
CA PHE A 323 0.83 1.65 -6.96
C PHE A 323 1.06 2.08 -8.41
N PRO A 324 0.11 1.83 -9.33
CA PRO A 324 0.38 1.89 -10.76
C PRO A 324 0.81 3.29 -11.21
N PHE A 325 0.24 4.35 -10.65
CA PHE A 325 0.56 5.73 -11.04
C PHE A 325 1.94 6.18 -10.54
N ARG A 326 2.38 5.73 -9.36
CA ARG A 326 3.75 5.93 -8.87
C ARG A 326 4.75 5.20 -9.76
N PHE A 327 4.47 3.95 -10.10
CA PHE A 327 5.30 3.18 -11.02
C PHE A 327 5.38 3.86 -12.39
N LEU A 328 4.25 4.25 -13.00
CA LEU A 328 4.25 4.95 -14.30
C LEU A 328 5.06 6.24 -14.28
N SER A 329 4.97 7.00 -13.18
CA SER A 329 5.72 8.25 -13.03
C SER A 329 7.24 8.02 -13.05
N GLN A 330 7.72 6.93 -12.45
CA GLN A 330 9.16 6.60 -12.46
C GLN A 330 9.58 5.84 -13.72
N LEU A 331 8.77 4.89 -14.20
CA LEU A 331 9.09 4.06 -15.36
C LEU A 331 9.09 4.88 -16.66
N SER A 332 8.20 5.85 -16.84
CA SER A 332 8.23 6.74 -18.01
C SER A 332 9.53 7.55 -18.07
N GLN A 333 9.99 8.07 -16.93
CA GLN A 333 11.29 8.76 -16.82
C GLN A 333 12.43 7.80 -17.15
N LEU A 334 12.39 6.59 -16.61
CA LEU A 334 13.42 5.58 -16.77
C LEU A 334 13.54 5.13 -18.24
N THR A 335 12.43 4.78 -18.89
CA THR A 335 12.43 4.33 -20.28
C THR A 335 12.74 5.47 -21.26
N SER A 336 12.36 6.71 -20.93
CA SER A 336 12.77 7.89 -21.69
C SER A 336 14.29 8.07 -21.62
N TYR A 337 14.88 7.96 -20.42
CA TYR A 337 16.33 7.98 -20.24
C TYR A 337 17.01 6.85 -21.02
N TYR A 338 16.46 5.63 -20.98
CA TYR A 338 17.01 4.50 -21.74
C TYR A 338 16.99 4.75 -23.25
N LYS A 339 15.89 5.27 -23.80
CA LYS A 339 15.79 5.63 -25.22
C LYS A 339 16.79 6.71 -25.61
N GLN A 340 16.95 7.75 -24.80
CA GLN A 340 17.88 8.85 -25.06
C GLN A 340 19.36 8.39 -25.06
N ASN A 341 19.67 7.34 -24.29
CA ASN A 341 21.02 6.81 -24.15
C ASN A 341 21.25 5.48 -24.89
N ASN A 342 20.33 5.07 -25.79
CA ASN A 342 20.39 3.81 -26.54
C ASN A 342 20.59 2.56 -25.68
N ILE A 343 19.96 2.52 -24.51
CA ILE A 343 19.99 1.38 -23.58
C ILE A 343 18.81 0.48 -23.89
N ASP A 344 19.07 -0.81 -24.17
CA ASP A 344 18.00 -1.78 -24.32
C ASP A 344 17.40 -2.13 -22.95
N PHE A 345 16.07 -2.03 -22.88
CA PHE A 345 15.26 -2.40 -21.73
C PHE A 345 14.10 -3.31 -22.10
N GLN A 346 13.92 -3.62 -23.39
CA GLN A 346 12.93 -4.59 -23.85
C GLN A 346 13.47 -6.02 -23.67
N GLY A 347 14.78 -6.19 -23.88
CA GLY A 347 15.46 -7.46 -23.75
C GLY A 347 15.19 -8.41 -24.91
N THR A 348 15.90 -9.53 -24.93
CA THR A 348 15.78 -10.56 -25.96
C THR A 348 14.63 -11.51 -25.66
N LYS A 349 14.13 -12.22 -26.69
CA LYS A 349 13.14 -13.29 -26.49
C LYS A 349 13.63 -14.38 -25.52
N ASP A 350 14.95 -14.64 -25.50
CA ASP A 350 15.58 -15.60 -24.60
C ASP A 350 15.45 -15.17 -23.13
N LEU A 351 15.73 -13.90 -22.83
CA LEU A 351 15.56 -13.35 -21.48
C LEU A 351 14.10 -13.43 -21.01
N HIS A 352 13.13 -13.20 -21.89
CA HIS A 352 11.70 -13.35 -21.58
C HIS A 352 11.35 -14.79 -21.18
N ILE A 353 11.95 -15.80 -21.80
CA ILE A 353 11.77 -17.21 -21.39
C ILE A 353 12.27 -17.41 -19.96
N HIS A 354 13.39 -16.78 -19.60
CA HIS A 354 13.93 -16.86 -18.24
C HIS A 354 13.05 -16.15 -17.21
N ILE A 355 12.51 -14.97 -17.54
CA ILE A 355 11.57 -14.23 -16.67
C ILE A 355 10.29 -15.04 -16.43
N GLU A 356 9.73 -15.66 -17.47
CA GLU A 356 8.55 -16.52 -17.33
C GLU A 356 8.85 -17.78 -16.51
N LYS A 357 10.03 -18.38 -16.68
CA LYS A 357 10.44 -19.53 -15.85
C LYS A 357 10.67 -19.15 -14.38
N LEU A 358 11.23 -17.99 -14.08
CA LEU A 358 11.33 -17.50 -12.69
C LEU A 358 9.96 -17.19 -12.09
N SER A 359 9.00 -16.78 -12.92
CA SER A 359 7.61 -16.52 -12.53
C SER A 359 6.80 -17.80 -12.27
N SER A 360 7.24 -18.95 -12.78
CA SER A 360 6.51 -20.21 -12.64
C SER A 360 6.75 -20.87 -11.27
N GLU A 361 5.93 -21.87 -10.96
CA GLU A 361 6.18 -22.74 -9.82
C GLU A 361 7.43 -23.59 -10.06
N LEU A 362 8.35 -23.58 -9.11
CA LEU A 362 9.58 -24.37 -9.10
C LEU A 362 9.79 -24.90 -7.68
N SER A 363 10.33 -26.11 -7.54
CA SER A 363 10.82 -26.54 -6.23
C SER A 363 11.96 -25.62 -5.76
N PHE A 364 12.24 -25.64 -4.45
CA PHE A 364 13.32 -24.79 -3.89
C PHE A 364 14.65 -25.07 -4.59
N ARG A 365 15.00 -26.35 -4.77
CA ARG A 365 16.23 -26.77 -5.43
C ARG A 365 16.29 -26.31 -6.88
N GLU A 366 15.24 -26.58 -7.67
CA GLU A 366 15.19 -26.17 -9.08
C GLU A 366 15.31 -24.65 -9.23
N ARG A 367 14.64 -23.89 -8.36
CA ARG A 367 14.73 -22.43 -8.33
C ARG A 367 16.16 -22.00 -8.01
N ARG A 368 16.77 -22.57 -6.97
CA ARG A 368 18.12 -22.18 -6.54
C ARG A 368 19.18 -22.50 -7.58
N ASP A 369 19.11 -23.70 -8.17
CA ASP A 369 19.98 -24.11 -9.27
C ASP A 369 19.82 -23.17 -10.47
N TYR A 370 18.59 -22.79 -10.78
CA TYR A 370 18.29 -21.92 -11.91
C TYR A 370 18.71 -20.46 -11.69
N GLU A 371 18.53 -19.91 -10.48
CA GLU A 371 19.06 -18.60 -10.12
C GLU A 371 20.60 -18.57 -10.18
N ASN A 372 21.28 -19.61 -9.69
CA ASN A 372 22.73 -19.73 -9.79
C ASN A 372 23.19 -19.75 -11.26
N TYR A 373 22.50 -20.53 -12.10
CA TYR A 373 22.73 -20.51 -13.54
C TYR A 373 22.58 -19.11 -14.13
N LEU A 374 21.50 -18.37 -13.80
CA LEU A 374 21.27 -17.02 -14.32
C LEU A 374 22.30 -16.00 -13.83
N ILE A 375 22.78 -16.11 -12.59
CA ILE A 375 23.84 -15.23 -12.06
C ILE A 375 25.11 -15.32 -12.92
N ASP A 376 25.45 -16.51 -13.42
CA ASP A 376 26.64 -16.71 -14.23
C ASP A 376 26.37 -16.58 -15.75
N TYR A 377 25.14 -16.81 -16.20
CA TYR A 377 24.72 -16.73 -17.60
C TYR A 377 24.50 -15.28 -18.08
N LEU A 378 23.86 -14.44 -17.25
CA LEU A 378 23.44 -13.10 -17.66
C LEU A 378 24.64 -12.18 -17.92
N ALA A 379 24.53 -11.33 -18.93
CA ALA A 379 25.46 -10.24 -19.16
C ALA A 379 24.95 -8.93 -18.53
N LEU A 380 25.83 -7.94 -18.38
CA LEU A 380 25.49 -6.68 -17.71
C LEU A 380 24.33 -5.95 -18.41
N GLN A 381 24.27 -6.04 -19.75
CA GLN A 381 23.17 -5.49 -20.55
C GLN A 381 21.82 -6.17 -20.31
N ASP A 382 21.79 -7.40 -19.81
CA ASP A 382 20.54 -8.14 -19.55
C ASP A 382 19.86 -7.70 -18.24
N LEU A 383 20.59 -7.02 -17.34
CA LEU A 383 20.04 -6.61 -16.05
C LEU A 383 18.96 -5.53 -16.19
N THR A 384 19.17 -4.56 -17.09
CA THR A 384 18.21 -3.47 -17.32
C THR A 384 16.83 -3.99 -17.76
N PRO A 385 16.71 -4.87 -18.77
CA PRO A 385 15.44 -5.48 -19.11
C PRO A 385 14.90 -6.39 -18.00
N LEU A 386 15.74 -7.16 -17.31
CA LEU A 386 15.30 -7.99 -16.17
C LEU A 386 14.63 -7.14 -15.08
N GLU A 387 15.25 -6.04 -14.67
CA GLU A 387 14.72 -5.09 -13.68
C GLU A 387 13.42 -4.45 -14.17
N TYR A 388 13.38 -3.98 -15.42
CA TYR A 388 12.20 -3.33 -16.01
C TYR A 388 10.99 -4.28 -16.00
N TRP A 389 11.14 -5.50 -16.52
CA TRP A 389 10.05 -6.46 -16.57
C TRP A 389 9.64 -6.97 -15.19
N SER A 390 10.56 -7.04 -14.23
CA SER A 390 10.23 -7.36 -12.84
C SER A 390 9.36 -6.28 -12.19
N LEU A 391 9.54 -5.00 -12.54
CA LEU A 391 8.66 -3.91 -12.10
C LEU A 391 7.30 -3.92 -12.82
N ILE A 392 7.26 -4.28 -14.11
CA ILE A 392 5.99 -4.48 -14.83
C ILE A 392 5.19 -5.62 -14.19
N TYR A 393 5.86 -6.71 -13.83
CA TYR A 393 5.25 -7.91 -13.24
C TYR A 393 5.35 -7.95 -11.71
N GLU A 394 5.28 -6.79 -11.04
CA GLU A 394 5.40 -6.68 -9.56
C GLU A 394 4.49 -7.64 -8.80
N LYS A 395 3.30 -7.94 -9.35
CA LYS A 395 2.33 -8.88 -8.79
C LYS A 395 2.75 -10.37 -8.86
N ARG A 396 3.95 -10.67 -9.34
CA ARG A 396 4.55 -12.02 -9.35
C ARG A 396 5.62 -12.09 -8.23
N PRO A 397 5.25 -12.36 -6.96
CA PRO A 397 6.18 -12.27 -5.84
C PRO A 397 7.40 -13.20 -5.99
N VAL A 398 7.22 -14.42 -6.49
CA VAL A 398 8.32 -15.37 -6.71
C VAL A 398 9.34 -14.89 -7.74
N LEU A 399 8.93 -14.08 -8.73
CA LEU A 399 9.85 -13.43 -9.66
C LEU A 399 10.67 -12.37 -8.93
N SER A 400 10.00 -11.52 -8.15
CA SER A 400 10.62 -10.45 -7.35
C SER A 400 11.66 -10.99 -6.37
N GLU A 401 11.37 -12.13 -5.73
CA GLU A 401 12.30 -12.84 -4.83
C GLU A 401 13.56 -13.30 -5.57
N SER A 402 13.41 -14.06 -6.66
CA SER A 402 14.55 -14.56 -7.43
C SER A 402 15.39 -13.45 -8.05
N VAL A 403 14.74 -12.43 -8.63
CA VAL A 403 15.42 -11.30 -9.26
C VAL A 403 16.23 -10.52 -8.24
N SER A 404 15.71 -10.32 -7.04
CA SER A 404 16.46 -9.66 -5.97
C SER A 404 17.80 -10.34 -5.68
N ARG A 405 17.76 -11.67 -5.48
CA ARG A 405 18.98 -12.45 -5.23
C ARG A 405 19.95 -12.42 -6.41
N ILE A 406 19.43 -12.61 -7.63
CA ILE A 406 20.25 -12.57 -8.86
C ILE A 406 20.96 -11.22 -8.97
N LEU A 407 20.22 -10.12 -8.87
CA LEU A 407 20.76 -8.77 -8.99
C LEU A 407 21.79 -8.47 -7.90
N ASP A 408 21.52 -8.83 -6.64
CA ASP A 408 22.43 -8.56 -5.53
C ASP A 408 23.80 -9.23 -5.71
N ILE A 409 23.79 -10.53 -6.01
CA ILE A 409 25.02 -11.30 -6.25
C ILE A 409 25.71 -10.80 -7.51
N TYR A 410 24.96 -10.60 -8.60
CA TYR A 410 25.54 -10.16 -9.87
C TYR A 410 26.22 -8.80 -9.77
N TYR A 411 25.54 -7.80 -9.21
CA TYR A 411 26.08 -6.46 -9.00
C TYR A 411 27.31 -6.52 -8.09
N THR A 412 27.32 -7.36 -7.06
CA THR A 412 28.50 -7.52 -6.18
C THR A 412 29.69 -8.13 -6.91
N LYS A 413 29.49 -9.21 -7.68
CA LYS A 413 30.55 -9.86 -8.46
C LYS A 413 31.14 -8.94 -9.53
N ASN A 414 30.30 -8.09 -10.12
CA ASN A 414 30.68 -7.22 -11.24
C ASN A 414 30.87 -5.74 -10.84
N TRP A 415 30.91 -5.43 -9.55
CA TRP A 415 30.90 -4.05 -9.06
C TRP A 415 32.06 -3.21 -9.61
N ASN A 416 33.27 -3.78 -9.61
CA ASN A 416 34.44 -3.12 -10.20
C ASN A 416 34.28 -2.84 -11.70
N LYS A 417 33.56 -3.68 -12.46
CA LYS A 417 33.31 -3.42 -13.89
C LYS A 417 32.39 -2.21 -14.06
N ILE A 418 31.35 -2.11 -13.21
CA ILE A 418 30.41 -0.98 -13.22
C ILE A 418 31.10 0.30 -12.81
N LEU A 419 31.90 0.29 -11.76
CA LEU A 419 32.65 1.47 -11.30
C LEU A 419 33.61 2.02 -12.37
N ASN A 420 34.23 1.14 -13.15
CA ASN A 420 35.20 1.52 -14.17
C ASN A 420 34.57 1.79 -15.56
N ASP A 421 33.26 1.68 -15.71
CA ASP A 421 32.52 2.05 -16.92
C ASP A 421 31.60 3.23 -16.60
N GLU A 422 31.96 4.42 -17.09
CA GLU A 422 31.25 5.67 -16.81
C GLU A 422 29.76 5.59 -17.19
N ASN A 423 29.42 4.90 -18.29
CA ASN A 423 28.04 4.77 -18.75
C ASN A 423 27.24 3.86 -17.80
N GLN A 424 27.84 2.74 -17.38
CA GLN A 424 27.21 1.82 -16.45
C GLN A 424 27.05 2.43 -15.06
N LEU A 425 28.07 3.15 -14.58
CA LEU A 425 28.01 3.86 -13.30
C LEU A 425 26.92 4.94 -13.31
N THR A 426 26.85 5.72 -14.39
CA THR A 426 25.82 6.75 -14.57
C THR A 426 24.42 6.15 -14.64
N LEU A 427 24.26 5.05 -15.39
CA LEU A 427 23.00 4.29 -15.45
C LEU A 427 22.59 3.77 -14.07
N TYR A 428 23.53 3.21 -13.31
CA TYR A 428 23.29 2.69 -11.97
C TYR A 428 22.80 3.77 -11.01
N LEU A 429 23.41 4.97 -11.05
CA LEU A 429 22.99 6.13 -10.26
C LEU A 429 21.60 6.63 -10.66
N LYS A 430 21.27 6.66 -11.97
CA LYS A 430 19.93 7.05 -12.43
C LYS A 430 18.87 6.06 -11.93
N LYS A 431 19.15 4.74 -12.05
CA LYS A 431 18.27 3.67 -11.55
C LYS A 431 18.03 3.79 -10.05
N SER A 432 19.09 4.00 -9.25
CA SER A 432 18.98 4.04 -7.79
C SER A 432 17.99 5.10 -7.30
N LEU A 433 17.98 6.28 -7.92
CA LEU A 433 17.02 7.33 -7.57
C LEU A 433 15.60 6.97 -7.97
N LEU A 434 15.40 6.60 -9.24
CA LEU A 434 14.05 6.36 -9.77
C LEU A 434 13.39 5.16 -9.08
N TYR A 435 14.15 4.12 -8.75
CA TYR A 435 13.67 3.00 -7.94
C TYR A 435 13.28 3.42 -6.53
N SER A 436 14.11 4.22 -5.84
CA SER A 436 13.76 4.73 -4.49
C SER A 436 12.51 5.61 -4.47
N ARG A 437 12.15 6.24 -5.61
CA ARG A 437 10.97 7.11 -5.76
C ARG A 437 9.68 6.34 -6.09
N VAL A 438 9.74 5.03 -6.36
CA VAL A 438 8.53 4.22 -6.59
C VAL A 438 7.64 4.19 -5.34
N GLY A 439 8.25 4.19 -4.15
CA GLY A 439 7.51 4.27 -2.88
C GLY A 439 6.85 2.94 -2.48
N ILE A 440 7.46 1.81 -2.84
CA ILE A 440 7.10 0.47 -2.38
C ILE A 440 8.28 -0.14 -1.62
N ASN A 441 8.02 -0.97 -0.61
CA ASN A 441 9.09 -1.71 0.06
C ASN A 441 9.80 -2.66 -0.93
N GLY A 442 11.07 -2.99 -0.69
CA GLY A 442 11.84 -3.95 -1.48
C GLY A 442 13.28 -3.52 -1.72
N ASN A 443 14.09 -4.43 -2.27
CA ASN A 443 15.51 -4.19 -2.53
C ASN A 443 15.79 -3.15 -3.61
N LEU A 444 14.80 -2.80 -4.45
CA LEU A 444 14.93 -1.70 -5.41
C LEU A 444 15.35 -0.38 -4.75
N ASN A 445 15.00 -0.16 -3.47
CA ASN A 445 15.30 1.07 -2.75
C ASN A 445 16.78 1.18 -2.34
N TYR A 446 17.54 0.08 -2.34
CA TYR A 446 18.85 0.01 -1.69
C TYR A 446 20.04 -0.01 -2.64
N TYR A 447 19.84 0.35 -3.92
CA TYR A 447 20.92 0.37 -4.91
C TYR A 447 22.07 1.28 -4.48
N LEU A 448 21.75 2.45 -3.92
CA LEU A 448 22.76 3.41 -3.47
C LEU A 448 23.69 2.84 -2.37
N PHE A 449 23.24 1.87 -1.59
CA PHE A 449 24.07 1.27 -0.54
C PHE A 449 25.27 0.48 -1.09
N LYS A 450 25.29 0.09 -2.38
CA LYS A 450 26.48 -0.55 -2.96
C LYS A 450 27.75 0.31 -2.89
N PHE A 451 27.59 1.62 -2.72
CA PHE A 451 28.69 2.57 -2.54
C PHE A 451 29.27 2.56 -1.11
N THR A 452 28.62 1.96 -0.11
CA THR A 452 29.11 1.90 1.27
C THR A 452 30.53 1.32 1.33
N GLU A 453 31.42 1.96 2.09
CA GLU A 453 32.83 1.56 2.28
C GLU A 453 33.69 1.42 1.00
N ASN A 454 33.30 2.08 -0.10
CA ASN A 454 34.08 2.02 -1.34
C ASN A 454 35.31 2.96 -1.35
N GLY A 455 35.35 3.92 -0.42
CA GLY A 455 36.50 4.81 -0.18
C GLY A 455 36.76 5.85 -1.27
N ASN A 456 37.88 6.59 -1.12
CA ASN A 456 38.20 7.75 -1.96
C ASN A 456 38.39 7.44 -3.44
N LYS A 457 38.85 6.23 -3.80
CA LYS A 457 39.05 5.86 -5.21
C LYS A 457 37.75 5.89 -6.00
N VAL A 458 36.63 5.50 -5.38
CA VAL A 458 35.32 5.56 -6.04
C VAL A 458 34.79 6.99 -6.09
N ILE A 459 35.09 7.83 -5.10
CA ILE A 459 34.78 9.27 -5.15
C ILE A 459 35.46 9.92 -6.36
N GLU A 460 36.72 9.62 -6.61
CA GLU A 460 37.44 10.11 -7.80
C GLU A 460 36.81 9.65 -9.13
N LEU A 461 36.18 8.48 -9.16
CA LEU A 461 35.42 8.01 -10.33
C LEU A 461 34.10 8.78 -10.47
N LEU A 462 33.39 9.00 -9.35
CA LEU A 462 32.16 9.79 -9.31
C LEU A 462 32.39 11.26 -9.73
N ASP A 463 33.52 11.87 -9.33
CA ASP A 463 33.90 13.23 -9.71
C ASP A 463 34.17 13.41 -11.21
N LYS A 464 34.47 12.31 -11.92
CA LYS A 464 34.70 12.34 -13.38
C LYS A 464 33.41 12.36 -14.18
N ILE A 465 32.29 11.91 -13.60
CA ILE A 465 30.99 11.87 -14.28
C ILE A 465 30.49 13.30 -14.49
N LYS A 466 30.35 13.71 -15.76
CA LYS A 466 29.78 15.01 -16.14
C LYS A 466 28.36 14.81 -16.63
N SER A 467 27.38 15.19 -15.83
CA SER A 467 25.97 15.11 -16.20
C SER A 467 25.25 16.42 -15.93
N ASN A 468 24.33 16.77 -16.82
CA ASN A 468 23.37 17.88 -16.61
C ASN A 468 22.02 17.36 -16.06
N ASP A 469 21.88 16.05 -15.87
CA ASP A 469 20.69 15.45 -15.29
C ASP A 469 20.71 15.69 -13.77
N PRO A 470 19.75 16.45 -13.20
CA PRO A 470 19.71 16.76 -11.78
C PRO A 470 19.59 15.52 -10.90
N ASP A 471 18.99 14.44 -11.40
CA ASP A 471 18.88 13.18 -10.67
C ASP A 471 20.25 12.51 -10.49
N ILE A 472 21.09 12.53 -11.53
CA ILE A 472 22.43 11.95 -11.49
C ILE A 472 23.33 12.79 -10.57
N ILE A 473 23.29 14.12 -10.70
CA ILE A 473 24.05 15.04 -9.82
C ILE A 473 23.70 14.79 -8.35
N LEU A 474 22.40 14.71 -8.04
CA LEU A 474 21.94 14.42 -6.67
C LEU A 474 22.45 13.07 -6.17
N GLN A 475 22.43 12.03 -7.00
CA GLN A 475 22.88 10.70 -6.60
C GLN A 475 24.40 10.59 -6.47
N ILE A 476 25.17 11.31 -7.28
CA ILE A 476 26.62 11.41 -7.13
C ILE A 476 26.95 11.93 -5.73
N GLU A 477 26.34 13.04 -5.31
CA GLU A 477 26.63 13.63 -4.00
C GLU A 477 26.23 12.71 -2.84
N LYS A 478 25.09 12.01 -2.95
CA LYS A 478 24.70 11.00 -1.95
C LYS A 478 25.66 9.80 -1.94
N ALA A 479 26.07 9.31 -3.11
CA ALA A 479 27.00 8.18 -3.23
C ALA A 479 28.38 8.52 -2.62
N LYS A 480 28.91 9.72 -2.88
CA LYS A 480 30.18 10.20 -2.30
C LYS A 480 30.14 10.19 -0.78
N LYS A 481 29.04 10.67 -0.19
CA LYS A 481 28.87 10.65 1.27
C LYS A 481 28.95 9.23 1.82
N ILE A 482 28.22 8.30 1.21
CA ILE A 482 28.13 6.91 1.68
C ILE A 482 29.44 6.14 1.39
N CYS A 483 30.25 6.53 0.40
CA CYS A 483 31.57 5.93 0.14
C CYS A 483 32.53 5.97 1.33
N LEU A 484 32.39 6.99 2.19
CA LEU A 484 33.24 7.20 3.37
C LEU A 484 32.61 6.67 4.66
N GLU A 485 31.34 6.27 4.62
CA GLU A 485 30.66 5.71 5.77
C GLU A 485 31.24 4.32 6.03
N HIS A 486 31.89 4.17 7.18
CA HIS A 486 32.17 2.86 7.74
C HIS A 486 30.86 2.29 8.27
N PHE A 487 30.60 1.04 7.93
CA PHE A 487 29.47 0.34 8.45
C PHE A 487 29.90 -0.82 9.34
N ASP A 488 29.54 -0.71 10.62
CA ASP A 488 29.46 -1.86 11.51
C ASP A 488 27.99 -2.22 11.72
N TYR A 489 27.68 -3.50 11.56
CA TYR A 489 26.32 -3.96 11.78
C TYR A 489 25.98 -3.82 13.25
N PRO A 490 24.90 -3.07 13.58
CA PRO A 490 24.56 -2.84 14.97
C PRO A 490 23.98 -4.12 15.54
N ILE A 491 24.88 -4.94 16.09
CA ILE A 491 24.55 -6.18 16.77
C ILE A 491 23.97 -5.81 18.13
N GLU A 492 22.81 -6.39 18.47
CA GLU A 492 22.27 -6.26 19.82
C GLU A 492 23.25 -6.84 20.85
N THR A 493 23.57 -6.05 21.86
CA THR A 493 24.41 -6.50 22.98
C THR A 493 23.72 -7.61 23.78
N LYS A 494 22.38 -7.56 23.85
CA LYS A 494 21.54 -8.55 24.53
C LYS A 494 20.93 -9.51 23.51
N LYS A 495 21.57 -10.66 23.33
CA LYS A 495 21.16 -11.72 22.38
C LYS A 495 20.04 -12.62 22.89
N THR A 496 19.71 -12.51 24.19
CA THR A 496 18.67 -13.27 24.86
C THR A 496 17.71 -12.34 25.60
N PHE A 497 16.41 -12.54 25.45
CA PHE A 497 15.36 -11.80 26.15
C PHE A 497 14.10 -12.68 26.30
N ASP A 498 13.04 -12.15 26.92
CA ASP A 498 11.84 -12.93 27.25
C ASP A 498 11.15 -13.59 26.03
N GLY A 499 11.37 -13.03 24.83
CA GLY A 499 10.89 -13.57 23.55
C GLY A 499 11.95 -14.30 22.73
N ASN A 500 13.20 -14.37 23.19
CA ASN A 500 14.26 -15.13 22.55
C ASN A 500 15.22 -15.72 23.59
N PHE A 501 15.03 -16.99 23.96
CA PHE A 501 15.67 -17.63 25.10
C PHE A 501 16.14 -19.05 24.74
N ASN A 502 17.07 -19.59 25.54
CA ASN A 502 17.51 -20.98 25.39
C ASN A 502 16.37 -21.95 25.64
N SER A 503 16.36 -23.05 24.91
CA SER A 503 15.37 -24.10 25.09
C SER A 503 15.34 -24.64 26.52
N GLN A 504 14.18 -25.16 26.90
CA GLN A 504 13.87 -25.73 28.19
C GLN A 504 13.31 -27.13 27.98
N GLN A 505 13.60 -28.03 28.93
CA GLN A 505 12.91 -29.32 28.98
C GLN A 505 11.50 -29.08 29.54
N VAL A 506 10.47 -29.34 28.73
CA VAL A 506 9.07 -29.10 29.09
C VAL A 506 8.29 -30.41 29.03
N ASP A 507 7.45 -30.72 30.02
CA ASP A 507 6.48 -31.81 29.92
C ASP A 507 5.31 -31.39 29.02
N LEU A 508 5.45 -31.65 27.71
CA LEU A 508 4.52 -31.13 26.71
C LEU A 508 3.13 -31.72 26.87
N LYS A 509 3.03 -32.98 27.26
CA LYS A 509 1.74 -33.65 27.43
C LYS A 509 0.99 -33.05 28.62
N THR A 510 1.61 -33.03 29.80
CA THR A 510 0.98 -32.53 31.02
C THR A 510 0.62 -31.05 30.90
N GLU A 511 1.53 -30.23 30.36
CA GLU A 511 1.27 -28.80 30.22
C GLU A 511 0.21 -28.49 29.16
N SER A 512 0.17 -29.23 28.05
CA SER A 512 -0.88 -29.06 27.04
C SER A 512 -2.27 -29.41 27.59
N GLU A 513 -2.37 -30.49 28.38
CA GLU A 513 -3.61 -30.87 29.06
C GLU A 513 -4.03 -29.80 30.09
N ARG A 514 -3.09 -29.29 30.88
CA ARG A 514 -3.33 -28.19 31.83
C ARG A 514 -3.82 -26.93 31.12
N LEU A 515 -3.21 -26.53 30.01
CA LEU A 515 -3.62 -25.37 29.22
C LEU A 515 -5.03 -25.55 28.66
N ARG A 516 -5.40 -26.76 28.20
CA ARG A 516 -6.75 -27.04 27.71
C ARG A 516 -7.82 -26.83 28.78
N LEU A 517 -7.50 -27.11 30.04
CA LEU A 517 -8.42 -26.93 31.18
C LEU A 517 -8.47 -25.49 31.70
N THR A 518 -7.42 -24.70 31.48
CA THR A 518 -7.24 -23.37 32.08
C THR A 518 -7.45 -22.21 31.12
N ALA A 519 -7.38 -22.45 29.80
CA ALA A 519 -7.62 -21.44 28.78
C ALA A 519 -9.06 -20.90 28.85
N LYS A 520 -9.21 -19.61 28.56
CA LYS A 520 -10.52 -18.92 28.57
C LYS A 520 -11.40 -19.36 27.41
N ASP A 521 -10.79 -19.60 26.26
CA ASP A 521 -11.41 -20.00 24.99
C ASP A 521 -10.36 -20.70 24.09
N ASN A 522 -10.77 -21.10 22.89
CA ASN A 522 -9.88 -21.79 21.94
C ASN A 522 -8.74 -20.90 21.44
N ASP A 523 -8.98 -19.60 21.25
CA ASP A 523 -7.95 -18.68 20.75
C ASP A 523 -6.86 -18.42 21.80
N ASP A 524 -7.24 -18.35 23.08
CA ASP A 524 -6.34 -18.33 24.23
C ASP A 524 -5.55 -19.63 24.32
N PHE A 525 -6.21 -20.78 24.20
CA PHE A 525 -5.56 -22.09 24.21
C PHE A 525 -4.50 -22.21 23.10
N GLU A 526 -4.83 -21.90 21.85
CA GLU A 526 -3.90 -21.97 20.72
C GLU A 526 -2.67 -21.08 20.94
N ARG A 527 -2.87 -19.86 21.45
CA ARG A 527 -1.77 -18.95 21.75
C ARG A 527 -0.85 -19.50 22.84
N GLU A 528 -1.42 -19.99 23.94
CA GLU A 528 -0.62 -20.53 25.05
C GLU A 528 0.07 -21.85 24.66
N ILE A 529 -0.53 -22.66 23.80
CA ILE A 529 0.14 -23.82 23.19
C ILE A 529 1.33 -23.36 22.34
N LEU A 530 1.17 -22.39 21.45
CA LEU A 530 2.30 -21.90 20.65
C LEU A 530 3.44 -21.38 21.54
N LYS A 531 3.14 -20.69 22.64
CA LYS A 531 4.14 -20.28 23.65
C LYS A 531 4.79 -21.48 24.34
N LEU A 532 4.02 -22.50 24.73
CA LEU A 532 4.56 -23.71 25.33
C LEU A 532 5.56 -24.39 24.39
N PHE A 533 5.16 -24.58 23.13
CA PHE A 533 5.97 -25.25 22.12
C PHE A 533 7.19 -24.42 21.69
N SER A 534 7.12 -23.09 21.80
CA SER A 534 8.29 -22.23 21.62
C SER A 534 9.38 -22.43 22.67
N LYS A 535 9.16 -23.22 23.73
CA LYS A 535 10.19 -23.49 24.75
C LYS A 535 11.01 -24.74 24.49
N ILE A 536 10.55 -25.63 23.62
CA ILE A 536 11.16 -26.97 23.47
C ILE A 536 12.56 -26.89 22.90
N GLY A 537 13.40 -27.86 23.24
CA GLY A 537 14.69 -28.09 22.60
C GLY A 537 14.62 -29.07 21.42
N TYR A 538 15.73 -29.21 20.70
CA TYR A 538 15.85 -30.13 19.55
C TYR A 538 15.43 -31.57 19.91
N SER A 539 15.88 -32.06 21.07
CA SER A 539 15.60 -33.42 21.56
C SER A 539 14.10 -33.72 21.74
N GLN A 540 13.27 -32.70 21.92
CA GLN A 540 11.82 -32.84 22.18
C GLN A 540 10.97 -32.76 20.91
N ILE A 541 11.56 -32.56 19.74
CA ILE A 541 10.82 -32.50 18.46
C ILE A 541 9.90 -33.71 18.23
N PRO A 542 10.30 -34.97 18.50
CA PRO A 542 9.41 -36.12 18.31
C PRO A 542 8.17 -36.09 19.22
N GLU A 543 8.36 -35.74 20.49
CA GLU A 543 7.26 -35.59 21.45
C GLU A 543 6.33 -34.45 21.02
N ALA A 544 6.90 -33.32 20.58
CA ALA A 544 6.14 -32.18 20.11
C ALA A 544 5.25 -32.53 18.91
N LEU A 545 5.78 -33.24 17.91
CA LEU A 545 4.99 -33.68 16.75
C LEU A 545 3.80 -34.56 17.16
N GLN A 546 4.02 -35.49 18.10
CA GLN A 546 2.97 -36.37 18.63
C GLN A 546 1.86 -35.60 19.35
N VAL A 547 2.22 -34.62 20.20
CA VAL A 547 1.22 -33.82 20.90
C VAL A 547 0.46 -32.92 19.93
N LEU A 548 1.15 -32.24 19.01
CA LEU A 548 0.53 -31.34 18.02
C LEU A 548 -0.44 -32.07 17.09
N GLU A 549 -0.17 -33.33 16.74
CA GLU A 549 -1.07 -34.15 15.92
C GLU A 549 -2.48 -34.25 16.52
N ASN A 550 -2.58 -34.30 17.85
CA ASN A 550 -3.83 -34.43 18.58
C ASN A 550 -4.54 -33.09 18.89
N LEU A 551 -3.98 -31.97 18.44
CA LEU A 551 -4.54 -30.63 18.65
C LEU A 551 -5.26 -30.12 17.40
N ASN A 552 -6.49 -29.63 17.57
CA ASN A 552 -7.23 -28.97 16.49
C ASN A 552 -7.06 -27.46 16.61
N PHE A 553 -6.52 -26.83 15.57
CA PHE A 553 -6.38 -25.38 15.47
C PHE A 553 -7.42 -24.84 14.48
N ASN A 554 -8.00 -23.68 14.79
CA ASN A 554 -8.85 -22.93 13.89
C ASN A 554 -7.97 -22.13 12.93
N GLU A 555 -7.72 -22.69 11.76
CA GLU A 555 -6.78 -22.16 10.76
C GLU A 555 -7.22 -20.85 10.08
N LYS A 556 -8.28 -20.20 10.58
CA LYS A 556 -8.73 -18.89 10.11
C LYS A 556 -7.74 -17.76 10.42
N ASN A 557 -6.78 -18.01 11.32
CA ASN A 557 -5.78 -17.05 11.76
C ASN A 557 -4.36 -17.50 11.35
N TYR A 558 -3.41 -16.58 11.28
CA TYR A 558 -1.97 -16.74 10.93
C TYR A 558 -1.15 -17.71 11.83
N ARG A 559 -1.81 -18.64 12.52
CA ARG A 559 -1.28 -19.53 13.56
C ARG A 559 -1.17 -20.96 13.02
N ASN A 560 -0.13 -21.22 12.24
CA ASN A 560 0.22 -22.60 11.87
C ASN A 560 0.92 -23.27 13.08
N LYS A 561 0.27 -24.29 13.67
CA LYS A 561 0.81 -25.07 14.81
C LYS A 561 2.15 -25.75 14.55
N TYR A 562 2.54 -25.89 13.28
CA TYR A 562 3.81 -26.48 12.86
C TYR A 562 4.87 -25.44 12.43
N SER A 563 4.56 -24.14 12.52
CA SER A 563 5.49 -23.08 12.10
C SER A 563 6.83 -23.08 12.86
N LEU A 564 6.89 -23.65 14.07
CA LEU A 564 8.12 -23.74 14.86
C LEU A 564 9.24 -24.55 14.17
N PHE A 565 8.91 -25.54 13.32
CA PHE A 565 9.95 -26.37 12.69
C PHE A 565 10.74 -25.60 11.63
N GLU A 566 10.06 -24.74 10.89
CA GLU A 566 10.70 -23.81 9.97
C GLU A 566 11.35 -22.66 10.74
N ARG A 567 10.62 -22.00 11.64
CA ARG A 567 11.04 -20.73 12.26
C ARG A 567 12.03 -20.88 13.41
N ASP A 568 11.80 -21.84 14.32
CA ASP A 568 12.66 -22.02 15.50
C ASP A 568 13.86 -22.91 15.16
N PHE A 569 13.66 -23.92 14.31
CA PHE A 569 14.66 -24.94 14.00
C PHE A 569 15.27 -24.83 12.60
N GLY A 570 14.72 -24.05 11.67
CA GLY A 570 15.33 -23.82 10.36
C GLY A 570 15.10 -24.92 9.32
N PHE A 571 14.09 -25.79 9.48
CA PHE A 571 13.78 -26.85 8.50
C PHE A 571 12.97 -26.36 7.29
N PHE A 572 13.56 -25.46 6.51
CA PHE A 572 12.91 -24.76 5.38
C PHE A 572 12.49 -25.67 4.20
N MET A 573 13.12 -26.84 4.03
CA MET A 573 12.80 -27.75 2.91
C MET A 573 11.52 -28.54 3.09
N ILE A 574 11.02 -28.63 4.33
CA ILE A 574 9.90 -29.51 4.65
C ILE A 574 8.61 -28.71 4.50
N LYS A 575 7.92 -28.95 3.39
CA LYS A 575 6.62 -28.34 3.11
C LYS A 575 5.49 -29.20 3.65
N ASN A 576 4.37 -28.57 4.01
CA ASN A 576 3.13 -29.25 4.39
C ASN A 576 3.24 -30.22 5.59
N TRP A 577 3.72 -29.72 6.73
CA TRP A 577 3.76 -30.43 8.02
C TRP A 577 2.42 -31.03 8.51
N LYS A 578 1.28 -30.62 7.92
CA LYS A 578 -0.03 -31.22 8.20
C LYS A 578 -0.18 -32.63 7.65
N ASN A 579 0.56 -32.98 6.60
CA ASN A 579 0.56 -34.33 6.06
C ASN A 579 1.32 -35.27 7.01
N LYS A 580 0.65 -36.34 7.46
CA LYS A 580 1.25 -37.34 8.36
C LYS A 580 2.46 -38.02 7.71
N THR A 581 2.40 -38.34 6.42
CA THR A 581 3.51 -38.96 5.69
C THR A 581 4.76 -38.09 5.74
N VAL A 582 4.62 -36.77 5.56
CA VAL A 582 5.74 -35.82 5.66
C VAL A 582 6.36 -35.83 7.07
N ARG A 583 5.53 -35.88 8.11
CA ARG A 583 6.02 -35.97 9.50
C ARG A 583 6.73 -37.30 9.77
N ASP A 584 6.18 -38.41 9.29
CA ASP A 584 6.76 -39.74 9.46
C ASP A 584 8.11 -39.85 8.72
N GLU A 585 8.21 -39.30 7.52
CA GLU A 585 9.45 -39.20 6.74
C GLU A 585 10.50 -38.36 7.48
N PHE A 586 10.13 -37.16 7.94
CA PHE A 586 11.02 -36.33 8.75
C PHE A 586 11.51 -37.07 10.00
N LEU A 587 10.62 -37.74 10.75
CA LEU A 587 10.99 -38.49 11.95
C LEU A 587 11.90 -39.68 11.65
N SER A 588 11.75 -40.31 10.48
CA SER A 588 12.65 -41.38 10.03
C SER A 588 14.07 -40.85 9.81
N VAL A 589 14.20 -39.71 9.12
CA VAL A 589 15.51 -39.06 8.91
C VAL A 589 16.07 -38.54 10.24
N TYR A 590 15.26 -37.87 11.05
CA TYR A 590 15.64 -37.36 12.38
C TYR A 590 16.22 -38.45 13.29
N LYS A 591 15.64 -39.65 13.31
CA LYS A 591 16.11 -40.77 14.15
C LYS A 591 17.41 -41.40 13.65
N SER A 592 17.68 -41.30 12.35
CA SER A 592 18.86 -41.91 11.71
C SER A 592 20.07 -40.98 11.64
N HIS A 593 19.91 -39.70 11.99
CA HIS A 593 20.95 -38.69 11.88
C HIS A 593 21.15 -37.98 13.23
N THR A 594 22.39 -37.63 13.57
CA THR A 594 22.64 -36.62 14.60
C THR A 594 22.08 -35.27 14.16
N GLU A 595 21.92 -34.31 15.07
CA GLU A 595 21.44 -32.95 14.73
C GLU A 595 22.26 -32.32 13.60
N LYS A 596 23.59 -32.41 13.68
CA LYS A 596 24.49 -31.90 12.65
C LYS A 596 24.27 -32.59 11.30
N GLU A 597 24.11 -33.90 11.30
CA GLU A 597 23.88 -34.69 10.08
C GLU A 597 22.49 -34.43 9.48
N LEU A 598 21.48 -34.16 10.30
CA LEU A 598 20.14 -33.82 9.84
C LEU A 598 20.13 -32.49 9.07
N TYR A 599 20.81 -31.46 9.60
CA TYR A 599 20.97 -30.19 8.88
C TYR A 599 21.73 -30.36 7.57
N LYS A 600 22.82 -31.16 7.58
CA LYS A 600 23.55 -31.51 6.35
C LYS A 600 22.64 -32.19 5.33
N TYR A 601 21.85 -33.18 5.76
CA TYR A 601 20.91 -33.89 4.90
C TYR A 601 19.93 -32.95 4.19
N TYR A 602 19.30 -32.02 4.92
CA TYR A 602 18.35 -31.10 4.30
C TYR A 602 19.00 -30.04 3.41
N LEU A 603 20.21 -29.57 3.74
CA LEU A 603 20.98 -28.70 2.86
C LEU A 603 21.38 -29.42 1.56
N ASP A 604 21.76 -30.70 1.65
CA ASP A 604 22.10 -31.53 0.49
C ASP A 604 20.87 -31.81 -0.38
N LEU A 605 19.73 -32.13 0.24
CA LEU A 605 18.46 -32.32 -0.43
C LEU A 605 18.03 -31.06 -1.18
N ALA A 606 18.28 -29.88 -0.59
CA ALA A 606 18.03 -28.58 -1.18
C ALA A 606 19.00 -28.20 -2.32
N GLY A 607 20.10 -28.94 -2.51
CA GLY A 607 21.13 -28.62 -3.49
C GLY A 607 22.02 -27.42 -3.09
N ILE A 608 22.12 -27.10 -1.78
CA ILE A 608 22.96 -26.00 -1.33
C ILE A 608 24.45 -26.38 -1.43
N ASP A 609 25.22 -25.55 -2.13
CA ASP A 609 26.67 -25.74 -2.25
C ASP A 609 27.42 -25.09 -1.07
N TYR A 610 27.54 -25.82 0.04
CA TYR A 610 28.26 -25.37 1.26
C TYR A 610 29.50 -26.23 1.59
N LYS A 611 29.83 -27.20 0.72
CA LYS A 611 30.91 -28.17 0.97
C LYS A 611 32.07 -27.99 0.00
N ASN A 612 33.23 -28.44 0.44
CA ASN A 612 34.39 -28.65 -0.43
C ASN A 612 34.37 -30.06 -1.05
N GLN A 613 35.32 -30.33 -1.93
CA GLN A 613 35.45 -31.62 -2.63
C GLN A 613 35.57 -32.83 -1.68
N ASN A 614 36.07 -32.63 -0.46
CA ASN A 614 36.22 -33.69 0.54
C ASN A 614 34.96 -33.89 1.40
N GLY A 615 33.86 -33.17 1.10
CA GLY A 615 32.60 -33.25 1.85
C GLY A 615 32.58 -32.49 3.18
N ASN A 616 33.66 -31.79 3.52
CA ASN A 616 33.74 -30.92 4.70
C ASN A 616 33.12 -29.56 4.40
N ILE A 617 32.74 -28.82 5.46
CA ILE A 617 32.20 -27.47 5.34
C ILE A 617 33.23 -26.58 4.65
N ASP A 618 32.78 -25.84 3.64
CA ASP A 618 33.54 -24.80 2.95
C ASP A 618 33.12 -23.44 3.49
N TYR A 619 33.96 -22.85 4.34
CA TYR A 619 33.64 -21.60 5.02
C TYR A 619 33.54 -20.41 4.08
N ASP A 620 34.24 -20.43 2.95
CA ASP A 620 34.15 -19.38 1.94
C ASP A 620 32.76 -19.42 1.28
N LYS A 621 32.27 -20.60 0.89
CA LYS A 621 30.90 -20.76 0.37
C LYS A 621 29.84 -20.40 1.41
N VAL A 622 30.03 -20.83 2.65
CA VAL A 622 29.13 -20.48 3.75
C VAL A 622 29.09 -18.96 3.98
N TYR A 623 30.23 -18.28 3.92
CA TYR A 623 30.29 -16.82 4.05
C TYR A 623 29.41 -16.12 2.99
N GLU A 624 29.45 -16.58 1.75
CA GLU A 624 28.63 -16.05 0.66
C GLU A 624 27.14 -16.33 0.88
N ILE A 625 26.78 -17.54 1.35
CA ILE A 625 25.37 -17.88 1.69
C ILE A 625 24.83 -16.93 2.77
N LEU A 626 25.59 -16.74 3.86
CA LEU A 626 25.22 -15.83 4.96
C LEU A 626 25.08 -14.37 4.49
N LYS A 627 25.78 -13.98 3.42
CA LYS A 627 25.79 -12.62 2.89
C LYS A 627 24.61 -12.33 1.96
N PHE A 628 24.18 -13.30 1.15
CA PHE A 628 23.27 -13.05 0.03
C PHE A 628 21.93 -13.77 0.07
N ASN A 629 21.80 -14.85 0.84
CA ASN A 629 20.66 -15.75 0.70
C ASN A 629 19.53 -15.50 1.72
N ILE A 630 19.70 -14.49 2.59
CA ILE A 630 18.56 -13.81 3.23
C ILE A 630 18.04 -12.80 2.22
N VAL A 631 16.88 -13.05 1.62
CA VAL A 631 16.41 -12.29 0.46
C VAL A 631 15.22 -11.42 0.84
N THR A 632 15.36 -10.11 0.71
CA THR A 632 14.21 -9.21 0.58
C THR A 632 13.80 -9.14 -0.89
N PRO A 633 12.52 -9.32 -1.25
CA PRO A 633 12.07 -9.25 -2.65
C PRO A 633 12.45 -7.92 -3.32
N PHE A 634 12.62 -7.93 -4.64
CA PHE A 634 12.99 -6.73 -5.41
C PHE A 634 11.98 -5.61 -5.19
N THR A 635 10.69 -5.95 -5.25
CA THR A 635 9.52 -5.24 -4.74
C THR A 635 8.76 -6.14 -3.76
N GLY A 636 8.51 -5.69 -2.53
CA GLY A 636 7.86 -6.45 -1.45
C GLY A 636 8.54 -6.23 -0.09
N SER A 637 7.94 -6.73 0.99
CA SER A 637 8.45 -6.53 2.36
C SER A 637 8.73 -7.81 3.14
N SER A 638 8.46 -8.99 2.57
CA SER A 638 8.63 -10.25 3.28
C SER A 638 10.04 -10.78 3.09
N GLU A 639 10.89 -10.67 4.11
CA GLU A 639 12.23 -11.25 4.11
C GLU A 639 12.15 -12.79 4.08
N LEU A 640 12.94 -13.40 3.21
CA LEU A 640 13.05 -14.85 3.06
C LEU A 640 14.40 -15.33 3.57
N GLU A 641 14.36 -16.07 4.66
CA GLU A 641 15.56 -16.59 5.33
C GLU A 641 16.14 -17.82 4.61
N ASN A 642 15.29 -18.55 3.87
CA ASN A 642 15.63 -19.73 3.08
C ASN A 642 16.54 -20.71 3.86
N GLU A 643 17.71 -21.04 3.33
CA GLU A 643 18.65 -21.99 3.90
C GLU A 643 19.53 -21.42 5.01
N VAL A 644 19.52 -20.10 5.23
CA VAL A 644 20.51 -19.41 6.07
C VAL A 644 20.42 -19.86 7.53
N GLY A 645 19.20 -20.08 8.03
CA GLY A 645 18.99 -20.64 9.36
C GLY A 645 19.66 -22.01 9.56
N ALA A 646 19.49 -22.92 8.59
CA ALA A 646 20.11 -24.25 8.64
C ALA A 646 21.65 -24.18 8.56
N VAL A 647 22.19 -23.25 7.76
CA VAL A 647 23.65 -23.01 7.68
C VAL A 647 24.21 -22.47 9.00
N ILE A 648 23.51 -21.55 9.65
CA ILE A 648 23.87 -21.05 10.99
C ILE A 648 23.89 -22.20 12.00
N LYS A 649 22.84 -23.03 12.03
CA LYS A 649 22.80 -24.19 12.94
C LYS A 649 23.95 -25.17 12.69
N LEU A 650 24.29 -25.39 11.42
CA LEU A 650 25.43 -26.22 11.05
C LEU A 650 26.76 -25.65 11.56
N LEU A 651 26.98 -24.33 11.45
CA LEU A 651 28.16 -23.65 11.98
C LEU A 651 28.27 -23.80 13.50
N GLU A 652 27.16 -23.66 14.21
CA GLU A 652 27.11 -23.77 15.67
C GLU A 652 27.49 -25.14 16.17
N LEU A 653 27.00 -26.17 15.50
CA LEU A 653 27.28 -27.57 15.83
C LEU A 653 28.70 -27.96 15.43
N ASP A 654 29.24 -27.39 14.35
CA ASP A 654 30.61 -27.63 13.91
C ASP A 654 31.63 -26.96 14.84
N GLN A 655 31.42 -25.69 15.14
CA GLN A 655 32.32 -24.87 15.96
C GLN A 655 32.04 -25.00 17.47
N LYS A 656 30.94 -25.65 17.85
CA LYS A 656 30.48 -25.84 19.23
C LYS A 656 30.33 -24.52 20.00
N ILE A 657 29.81 -23.49 19.33
CA ILE A 657 29.60 -22.14 19.88
C ILE A 657 28.39 -21.49 19.21
N ALA A 658 27.55 -20.78 19.97
CA ALA A 658 26.35 -20.09 19.47
C ALA A 658 26.52 -18.56 19.37
N LEU A 659 27.75 -18.05 19.53
CA LEU A 659 28.08 -16.62 19.61
C LEU A 659 27.28 -15.84 20.68
N GLY A 660 26.70 -16.54 21.67
CA GLY A 660 25.86 -15.95 22.71
C GLY A 660 24.37 -15.88 22.38
N TYR A 661 23.95 -16.32 21.19
CA TYR A 661 22.53 -16.52 20.86
C TYR A 661 21.95 -17.77 21.54
N PRO A 662 20.62 -17.86 21.63
CA PRO A 662 19.94 -19.09 22.00
C PRO A 662 20.32 -20.30 21.15
N ASP A 663 20.17 -21.49 21.73
CA ASP A 663 20.35 -22.76 21.05
C ASP A 663 19.37 -23.00 19.87
N LYS A 664 18.28 -22.23 19.77
CA LYS A 664 17.38 -22.17 18.61
C LYS A 664 17.56 -20.91 17.78
N LEU A 665 17.06 -20.91 16.54
CA LEU A 665 17.10 -19.73 15.66
C LEU A 665 16.12 -18.64 16.10
N CYS A 666 14.93 -19.06 16.53
CA CYS A 666 13.89 -18.19 17.07
C CYS A 666 13.07 -18.93 18.12
N ASN A 667 12.22 -18.19 18.84
CA ASN A 667 11.24 -18.73 19.76
C ASN A 667 9.86 -18.19 19.35
N SER A 668 9.36 -18.71 18.23
CA SER A 668 8.31 -18.04 17.46
C SER A 668 7.04 -17.78 18.25
N ALA A 669 6.66 -18.59 19.24
CA ALA A 669 5.53 -18.37 20.16
C ALA A 669 4.22 -17.88 19.51
N GLY A 670 4.03 -18.12 18.20
CA GLY A 670 2.95 -17.53 17.41
C GLY A 670 3.08 -16.02 17.09
N MET A 671 4.20 -15.38 17.40
CA MET A 671 4.58 -13.98 17.17
C MET A 671 5.60 -13.79 16.03
N TYR A 672 5.90 -12.53 15.71
CA TYR A 672 6.72 -12.07 14.57
C TYR A 672 8.17 -12.59 14.60
N VAL A 673 8.79 -12.60 13.43
CA VAL A 673 10.05 -13.28 13.05
C VAL A 673 11.27 -12.78 13.85
N CYS A 674 12.16 -13.70 14.24
CA CYS A 674 13.53 -13.39 14.68
C CYS A 674 14.46 -13.54 13.46
N PRO A 675 14.65 -12.49 12.63
CA PRO A 675 15.41 -12.65 11.41
C PRO A 675 16.85 -13.09 11.72
N PRO A 676 17.41 -14.08 11.00
CA PRO A 676 18.76 -14.57 11.22
C PRO A 676 19.83 -13.58 10.78
N SER A 677 19.46 -12.39 10.31
CA SER A 677 20.35 -11.37 9.75
C SER A 677 21.45 -10.93 10.72
N ASP A 678 21.10 -10.65 11.99
CA ASP A 678 22.09 -10.33 13.04
C ASP A 678 23.08 -11.48 13.24
N ARG A 679 22.55 -12.71 13.34
CA ARG A 679 23.33 -13.92 13.59
C ARG A 679 24.21 -14.30 12.41
N ALA A 680 23.71 -14.13 11.19
CA ALA A 680 24.45 -14.31 9.95
C ALA A 680 25.62 -13.33 9.85
N TRP A 681 25.40 -12.07 10.23
CA TRP A 681 26.46 -11.06 10.28
C TRP A 681 27.56 -11.43 11.29
N GLU A 682 27.18 -11.80 12.51
CA GLU A 682 28.15 -12.20 13.53
C GLU A 682 28.93 -13.45 13.13
N TRP A 683 28.30 -14.42 12.49
CA TRP A 683 29.00 -15.57 11.94
C TRP A 683 30.01 -15.17 10.86
N ARG A 684 29.64 -14.26 9.93
CA ARG A 684 30.59 -13.73 8.94
C ARG A 684 31.79 -13.05 9.60
N LYS A 685 31.57 -12.26 10.65
CA LYS A 685 32.63 -11.64 11.45
C LYS A 685 33.52 -12.68 12.13
N TYR A 686 32.92 -13.66 12.80
CA TYR A 686 33.62 -14.75 13.47
C TYR A 686 34.52 -15.55 12.52
N LEU A 687 34.01 -15.94 11.35
CA LEU A 687 34.79 -16.69 10.34
C LEU A 687 36.03 -15.90 9.89
N LYS A 688 35.90 -14.58 9.71
CA LYS A 688 37.01 -13.69 9.35
C LYS A 688 38.02 -13.54 10.48
N GLU A 689 37.57 -13.27 11.71
CA GLU A 689 38.45 -13.06 12.87
C GLU A 689 39.21 -14.33 13.26
N LYS A 690 38.58 -15.50 13.12
CA LYS A 690 39.20 -16.81 13.33
C LYS A 690 40.06 -17.29 12.16
N LYS A 691 40.16 -16.51 11.08
CA LYS A 691 40.94 -16.84 9.87
C LYS A 691 40.54 -18.21 9.29
N LEU A 692 39.24 -18.50 9.29
CA LEU A 692 38.68 -19.75 8.73
C LEU A 692 38.39 -19.65 7.22
N LEU A 693 38.35 -18.42 6.69
CA LEU A 693 38.20 -18.12 5.27
C LEU A 693 39.54 -18.29 4.55
N LYS A 694 39.52 -18.92 3.38
CA LYS A 694 40.70 -19.11 2.53
C LYS A 694 40.84 -18.00 1.50
N GLU A 695 39.73 -17.36 1.14
CA GLU A 695 39.68 -16.34 0.10
C GLU A 695 39.32 -14.96 0.69
N GLU A 696 39.73 -13.90 -0.01
CA GLU A 696 39.23 -12.55 0.32
C GLU A 696 37.83 -12.38 -0.28
N HIS A 697 36.85 -12.15 0.57
CA HIS A 697 35.48 -11.90 0.15
C HIS A 697 35.24 -10.43 -0.18
N SER A 698 34.33 -10.18 -1.13
CA SER A 698 33.97 -8.82 -1.55
C SER A 698 33.47 -7.98 -0.37
N LYS A 699 34.05 -6.77 -0.24
CA LYS A 699 33.63 -5.76 0.75
C LYS A 699 32.35 -5.02 0.33
N THR A 700 31.96 -5.13 -0.94
CA THR A 700 30.71 -4.56 -1.45
C THR A 700 29.53 -5.14 -0.67
N VAL A 701 28.71 -4.28 -0.08
CA VAL A 701 27.57 -4.69 0.74
C VAL A 701 26.47 -5.35 -0.10
N SER A 702 25.64 -6.20 0.51
CA SER A 702 24.42 -6.77 -0.11
C SER A 702 23.32 -5.70 -0.21
N PHE A 703 22.26 -5.89 -1.00
CA PHE A 703 21.07 -5.02 -0.94
C PHE A 703 20.24 -5.23 0.33
N ASN A 704 20.19 -6.46 0.84
CA ASN A 704 19.47 -6.81 2.07
C ASN A 704 19.99 -6.03 3.29
N TYR A 705 21.22 -5.57 3.17
CA TYR A 705 21.87 -4.72 4.13
C TYR A 705 21.19 -3.35 4.28
N GLY A 706 20.79 -2.70 3.18
CA GLY A 706 20.09 -1.41 3.21
C GLY A 706 18.69 -1.51 3.85
N TYR A 707 17.99 -2.63 3.64
CA TYR A 707 16.71 -2.91 4.29
C TYR A 707 16.80 -2.87 5.82
N TYR A 708 17.85 -3.50 6.36
CA TYR A 708 18.06 -3.53 7.80
C TYR A 708 18.34 -2.14 8.37
N VAL A 709 19.16 -1.34 7.69
CA VAL A 709 19.47 0.04 8.11
C VAL A 709 18.22 0.91 8.15
N ASP A 710 17.44 0.89 7.06
CA ASP A 710 16.29 1.80 6.93
C ASP A 710 15.11 1.40 7.82
N LYS A 711 14.82 0.10 7.98
CA LYS A 711 13.66 -0.35 8.75
C LYS A 711 14.01 -0.64 10.20
N VAL A 712 14.99 -1.50 10.46
CA VAL A 712 15.22 -1.99 11.82
C VAL A 712 15.79 -0.89 12.72
N LEU A 713 16.69 -0.05 12.20
CA LEU A 713 17.29 1.02 13.00
C LEU A 713 16.40 2.25 13.13
N MET A 714 15.65 2.62 12.10
CA MET A 714 14.74 3.77 12.18
C MET A 714 13.61 3.49 13.19
N TYR A 715 13.03 2.29 13.20
CA TYR A 715 12.03 1.92 14.21
C TYR A 715 12.60 1.90 15.63
N ARG A 716 13.85 1.45 15.82
CA ARG A 716 14.53 1.50 17.12
C ARG A 716 14.72 2.94 17.61
N ARG A 717 15.19 3.86 16.75
CA ARG A 717 15.37 5.28 17.10
C ARG A 717 14.07 5.98 17.49
N ILE A 718 12.96 5.68 16.82
CA ILE A 718 11.63 6.24 17.15
C ILE A 718 11.17 5.75 18.53
N ASN A 719 11.41 4.47 18.86
CA ASN A 719 11.02 3.90 20.14
C ASN A 719 11.94 4.32 21.30
N GLU A 720 13.23 4.55 21.04
CA GLU A 720 14.18 5.07 22.02
C GLU A 720 13.93 6.56 22.33
N GLY A 721 13.48 7.34 21.34
CA GLY A 721 13.09 8.74 21.51
C GLY A 721 11.74 8.98 22.23
N GLN A 722 10.99 7.92 22.55
CA GLN A 722 9.78 7.98 23.38
C GLN A 722 10.04 7.65 24.86
N ASN A 723 11.27 7.25 25.20
CA ASN A 723 11.70 6.96 26.58
C ASN A 723 12.75 7.95 27.12
N GLN A 724 12.94 9.09 26.44
CA GLN A 724 13.62 10.30 26.95
C GLN A 724 12.57 11.39 27.13
#